data_AF-A0A2N9NMG2-F1
#
_entry.id   AF-A0A2N9NMG2-F1
#
_cell.length_a   1.000
_cell.length_b   1.000
_cell.length_c   1.000
_cell.angle_alpha   90.00
_cell.angle_beta   90.00
_cell.angle_gamma   90.00
#
_symmetry.space_group_name_H-M   'P 1'
#
loop_
_entity.id
_entity.type
_entity.pdbx_description
1 polymer ?
#
loop_
_entity_poly.entity_id
_entity_poly.type
_entity_poly.pdbx_seq_one_letter_code
_entity_poly.pdbx_strand_id
1 'polypeptide(L)'
;MFRQRGKIVRVPATASLLGFAAAFQVAVLALVAVVWPAASRAAILWSDLGTTLAHETGPGRDILGGAVKRDASSQGTLYFKFHVDPLSDWSTEYYSAAFELYEGDQERLALGNSLKAYAYSAFNTAEMGPSNTVPGDFDLRSSSPEPISPGVYFSYELPRRGIERTIVFKVQYGAGASDLVTVWLSPDLGPGATEAGQPATKTTTFKADASFDQIRLRHNGAGEGWIFSDMAIATSFNDFVSGATAGPGENAGAAGRGVLPLTFRLWQREQGLPQNSVRALAQTHDGYLWVGSDDGVARFDGVRFESFGLREGLRNARVRLLFEDSQNVLWIGTVGGGLSCFQAGHFTTFTTKNGLPSDSITALAEDEVGRLWIGTEAGLVIWENGQPAPLPGTSQFKGMPIAALFKGRTGIWLGATGVGTFRFANGQFARLTDTSGVDNLLLDPHCLLEDQAGRLWLGAGDDYVLCREGNEWRPTRLPRHSARPYVSTLAEQPDGTVWAGSASEGLFQFKGGKQAQIDASSGLSDNFIESLLVDRDGNLWVGTGAGLNRVRRSSLSSFGQGEGLDYGPVQGLAEVAPGVIWAAQPGGLYQWEGRNFSPLMNGDSAPRYPDVSALLAGTECGCWAARGHGLLHFEDPKLPAEPELCLEGRNVISLAEDREGGLWVGTREGELWRWRASGWTAQTNYAQRHPITAIVQDAEGTLWIGTEGGGLSRMKEGARSHFGSGGRLSSDFIRTLYLDARGTLWIGTVGGGLSRWRDGQTATFTTREGLPDNTISQIVEDDMNRLWLGSNRGIACVRKSELEDVAAHKTSTVYPRVYGRAEGMASEECTGGFFPAALRTKSGQLWFPTLKGIVVADPRPRADRSPAPTVLLEDVLVDGIETELSTAASGQTLAKSKAGKAGSDSSPEAELRQLPPSAPRPITGSRGFEQLRIAPGQHRLEFHYTGLSWDAPDRVRFRYRLEGLDPNWVEAKTQRAASYPYVPPGEYWFRVTACNSDGVWNASGASLPLVVLPHFWQAGWFLGLVALGLLLSVGGAARLVEDRKHQRRFKYLEQERALERERARIAQDLHDDLGSSLTRISLLSDLTKADKENPRLVETHAHKISQSAAQTVRALEEIVWALRPGSDSLQSLVEYIAHFANELFEGDTARCRLDLPPDLPARSLPPEMRHNIFLVVKEALTNALKHAAAKEVRVQAKVAAESLEIIVQDNGRGFDPLAAEGQRHGLGNMRRRAQAMGGTLEVESGLKRGTSITLRVSFPRDVA
;
A
#
# COMPACT_ATOMS: atom_id res chain seq x y z
N MET A 1 -34.29 -28.75 -37.75
CA MET A 1 -35.51 -29.47 -38.20
C MET A 1 -35.85 -30.55 -37.16
N PHE A 2 -37.12 -30.64 -36.75
CA PHE A 2 -37.79 -31.64 -35.85
C PHE A 2 -37.37 -31.69 -34.36
N ARG A 3 -38.20 -31.26 -33.37
CA ARG A 3 -39.41 -31.88 -32.72
C ARG A 3 -39.12 -33.31 -32.20
N GLN A 4 -39.51 -33.78 -30.99
CA GLN A 4 -40.30 -33.31 -29.85
C GLN A 4 -40.30 -34.43 -28.76
N ARG A 5 -40.62 -34.11 -27.48
CA ARG A 5 -41.06 -35.01 -26.36
C ARG A 5 -39.95 -35.88 -25.71
N GLY A 6 -39.97 -36.17 -24.40
CA GLY A 6 -41.05 -36.14 -23.42
C GLY A 6 -40.58 -36.05 -21.97
N LYS A 7 -41.58 -36.00 -21.09
CA LYS A 7 -41.56 -35.59 -19.68
C LYS A 7 -42.03 -36.78 -18.84
N ILE A 8 -41.68 -36.76 -17.54
CA ILE A 8 -42.26 -37.47 -16.37
C ILE A 8 -41.53 -38.76 -15.93
N VAL A 9 -40.95 -38.70 -14.71
CA VAL A 9 -41.29 -39.57 -13.55
C VAL A 9 -41.10 -38.75 -12.24
N ARG A 10 -42.06 -38.89 -11.31
CA ARG A 10 -42.18 -38.27 -9.95
C ARG A 10 -41.25 -38.97 -8.92
N VAL A 11 -40.89 -38.44 -7.75
CA VAL A 11 -41.57 -38.37 -6.41
C VAL A 11 -40.43 -38.10 -5.37
N PRO A 12 -40.58 -37.64 -4.09
CA PRO A 12 -41.50 -36.71 -3.40
C PRO A 12 -40.76 -35.54 -2.69
N ALA A 13 -41.56 -34.67 -2.06
CA ALA A 13 -41.18 -33.54 -1.22
C ALA A 13 -40.99 -33.91 0.28
N THR A 14 -40.02 -33.27 0.95
CA THR A 14 -40.14 -32.69 2.31
C THR A 14 -38.92 -31.79 2.60
N ALA A 15 -39.05 -30.47 2.47
CA ALA A 15 -38.16 -29.50 3.10
C ALA A 15 -38.88 -28.16 3.25
N SER A 16 -39.42 -27.91 4.44
CA SER A 16 -39.91 -26.59 4.87
C SER A 16 -39.15 -26.22 6.14
N LEU A 17 -38.06 -25.45 6.01
CA LEU A 17 -37.41 -24.68 7.10
C LEU A 17 -36.27 -23.75 6.61
N LEU A 18 -36.37 -23.19 5.40
CA LEU A 18 -35.38 -22.25 4.84
C LEU A 18 -36.03 -21.05 4.11
N GLY A 19 -37.26 -20.70 4.50
CA GLY A 19 -38.06 -19.65 3.87
C GLY A 19 -37.90 -18.22 4.41
N PHE A 20 -37.04 -17.99 5.41
CA PHE A 20 -36.92 -16.66 6.05
C PHE A 20 -35.67 -15.86 5.65
N ALA A 21 -34.73 -16.43 4.89
CA ALA A 21 -33.53 -15.72 4.44
C ALA A 21 -33.61 -15.18 2.99
N ALA A 22 -34.60 -15.59 2.20
CA ALA A 22 -34.69 -15.22 0.78
C ALA A 22 -35.69 -14.10 0.44
N ALA A 23 -36.56 -13.71 1.39
CA ALA A 23 -37.58 -12.67 1.15
C ALA A 23 -37.10 -11.23 1.47
N PHE A 24 -35.99 -11.07 2.19
CA PHE A 24 -35.43 -9.74 2.51
C PHE A 24 -34.51 -9.19 1.41
N GLN A 25 -34.05 -10.04 0.48
CA GLN A 25 -33.20 -9.62 -0.64
C GLN A 25 -33.97 -9.19 -1.90
N VAL A 26 -35.30 -9.41 -1.97
CA VAL A 26 -36.09 -9.10 -3.18
C VAL A 26 -36.93 -7.83 -3.03
N ALA A 27 -37.12 -7.30 -1.82
CA ALA A 27 -37.90 -6.08 -1.57
C ALA A 27 -37.08 -4.77 -1.61
N VAL A 28 -35.74 -4.83 -1.64
CA VAL A 28 -34.88 -3.64 -1.72
C VAL A 28 -34.46 -3.30 -3.16
N LEU A 29 -34.81 -4.15 -4.13
CA LEU A 29 -34.41 -4.03 -5.54
C LEU A 29 -35.46 -3.42 -6.48
N ALA A 30 -36.57 -2.88 -5.96
CA ALA A 30 -37.68 -2.38 -6.79
C ALA A 30 -38.16 -0.96 -6.45
N LEU A 31 -37.30 -0.13 -5.85
CA LEU A 31 -37.48 1.32 -5.84
C LEU A 31 -36.15 1.97 -6.22
N VAL A 32 -36.20 2.91 -7.17
CA VAL A 32 -35.09 3.64 -7.81
C VAL A 32 -34.72 3.09 -9.21
N ALA A 33 -35.60 3.38 -10.16
CA ALA A 33 -35.24 3.58 -11.56
C ALA A 33 -36.16 4.67 -12.15
N VAL A 34 -35.60 5.54 -12.99
CA VAL A 34 -36.24 6.59 -13.83
C VAL A 34 -36.44 7.93 -13.06
N VAL A 35 -35.71 9.04 -13.26
CA VAL A 35 -35.18 9.70 -14.48
C VAL A 35 -33.85 10.45 -14.20
N TRP A 36 -32.96 10.38 -15.18
CA TRP A 36 -31.64 11.04 -15.35
C TRP A 36 -31.77 12.55 -15.73
N PRO A 37 -30.72 13.37 -15.56
CA PRO A 37 -29.82 13.54 -16.70
C PRO A 37 -28.31 13.46 -16.36
N ALA A 38 -27.61 12.81 -17.28
CA ALA A 38 -26.27 13.05 -17.84
C ALA A 38 -25.36 14.11 -17.18
N ALA A 39 -24.03 13.98 -17.17
CA ALA A 39 -23.10 12.90 -17.48
C ALA A 39 -21.72 13.47 -17.11
N SER A 40 -20.89 12.69 -16.41
CA SER A 40 -19.42 12.78 -16.54
C SER A 40 -18.80 11.53 -15.92
N ARG A 41 -18.53 10.56 -16.78
CA ARG A 41 -17.68 9.41 -16.50
C ARG A 41 -16.22 9.90 -16.50
N ALA A 42 -15.55 9.85 -15.36
CA ALA A 42 -14.11 9.70 -15.34
C ALA A 42 -13.82 8.20 -15.44
N ALA A 43 -13.52 7.75 -16.65
CA ALA A 43 -12.92 6.44 -16.87
C ALA A 43 -11.41 6.62 -16.66
N ILE A 44 -10.83 5.85 -15.73
CA ILE A 44 -9.41 5.54 -15.79
C ILE A 44 -9.26 4.59 -16.97
N LEU A 45 -8.95 5.15 -18.13
CA LEU A 45 -8.39 4.42 -19.25
C LEU A 45 -6.88 4.56 -19.12
N TRP A 46 -6.23 3.41 -18.89
CA TRP A 46 -4.78 3.19 -18.98
C TRP A 46 -3.90 3.53 -17.76
N SER A 47 -3.29 2.47 -17.19
CA SER A 47 -1.96 2.52 -16.61
C SER A 47 -1.05 1.67 -17.52
N ASP A 48 -0.46 2.31 -18.51
CA ASP A 48 0.63 1.70 -19.28
C ASP A 48 1.92 2.42 -18.92
N LEU A 49 2.75 1.77 -18.11
CA LEU A 49 4.15 2.15 -17.89
C LEU A 49 5.03 1.55 -19.01
N GLY A 50 4.46 1.44 -20.21
CA GLY A 50 4.93 0.60 -21.30
C GLY A 50 4.54 1.11 -22.68
N THR A 51 4.64 2.41 -22.96
CA THR A 51 4.69 2.89 -24.34
C THR A 51 5.62 4.09 -24.53
N THR A 52 6.83 3.81 -24.98
CA THR A 52 7.51 4.66 -25.97
C THR A 52 7.59 3.84 -27.26
N LEU A 53 6.47 3.69 -27.95
CA LEU A 53 6.52 3.38 -29.38
C LEU A 53 6.64 4.74 -30.07
N ALA A 54 7.85 5.11 -30.48
CA ALA A 54 8.04 6.20 -31.42
C ALA A 54 7.22 5.85 -32.68
N HIS A 55 6.42 6.79 -33.16
CA HIS A 55 5.75 6.65 -34.44
C HIS A 55 6.83 6.37 -35.50
N GLU A 56 6.70 5.28 -36.25
CA GLU A 56 7.63 4.94 -37.32
C GLU A 56 7.46 5.99 -38.43
N THR A 57 8.31 7.02 -38.44
CA THR A 57 8.44 7.88 -39.62
C THR A 57 9.00 6.99 -40.72
N GLY A 58 8.19 6.73 -41.75
CA GLY A 58 8.62 5.95 -42.91
C GLY A 58 9.92 6.49 -43.54
N PRO A 59 10.53 5.77 -44.48
CA PRO A 59 11.81 6.15 -45.09
C PRO A 59 11.75 7.61 -45.59
N GLY A 60 12.54 8.48 -44.95
CA GLY A 60 12.61 9.89 -45.25
C GLY A 60 13.09 10.10 -46.68
N ARG A 61 12.28 10.75 -47.52
CA ARG A 61 12.80 11.42 -48.71
C ARG A 61 13.49 12.69 -48.24
N ASP A 62 14.66 13.01 -48.80
CA ASP A 62 15.29 14.33 -48.67
C ASP A 62 14.25 15.42 -49.02
N ILE A 63 13.68 16.05 -47.99
CA ILE A 63 12.64 17.08 -48.11
C ILE A 63 13.27 18.45 -48.38
N LEU A 64 14.59 18.58 -48.17
CA LEU A 64 15.29 19.82 -48.46
C LEU A 64 15.67 19.90 -49.93
N GLY A 65 15.97 18.81 -50.62
CA GLY A 65 16.26 18.86 -52.07
C GLY A 65 17.31 19.92 -52.45
N GLY A 66 18.27 20.21 -51.55
CA GLY A 66 19.26 21.28 -51.72
C GLY A 66 18.74 22.72 -51.49
N ALA A 67 17.61 22.91 -50.82
CA ALA A 67 16.93 24.19 -50.63
C ALA A 67 17.60 25.17 -49.66
N VAL A 68 18.64 24.79 -48.90
CA VAL A 68 19.51 25.78 -48.25
C VAL A 68 20.89 25.64 -48.87
N LYS A 69 21.23 26.58 -49.76
CA LYS A 69 22.52 26.57 -50.47
C LYS A 69 23.66 26.72 -49.44
N ARG A 70 24.37 25.63 -49.16
CA ARG A 70 25.56 25.63 -48.31
C ARG A 70 26.62 26.54 -48.93
N ASP A 71 27.12 27.49 -48.16
CA ASP A 71 28.31 28.23 -48.52
C ASP A 71 29.54 27.33 -48.25
N ALA A 72 30.13 26.81 -49.34
CA ALA A 72 31.27 25.90 -49.31
C ALA A 72 32.57 26.56 -48.77
N SER A 73 32.53 27.83 -48.37
CA SER A 73 33.68 28.58 -47.87
C SER A 73 34.02 28.37 -46.39
N SER A 74 33.18 27.67 -45.61
CA SER A 74 33.36 27.55 -44.15
C SER A 74 33.66 26.11 -43.69
N GLN A 75 34.93 25.74 -43.66
CA GLN A 75 35.40 24.65 -42.81
C GLN A 75 35.07 25.03 -41.35
N GLY A 76 34.21 24.26 -40.68
CA GLY A 76 33.80 24.53 -39.30
C GLY A 76 32.37 25.06 -39.12
N THR A 77 31.45 24.81 -40.07
CA THR A 77 30.03 25.12 -39.88
C THR A 77 29.19 23.84 -39.77
N LEU A 78 28.42 23.69 -38.69
CA LEU A 78 27.44 22.61 -38.50
C LEU A 78 26.01 23.13 -38.58
N TYR A 79 25.11 22.34 -39.18
CA TYR A 79 23.68 22.60 -39.18
C TYR A 79 22.95 21.53 -38.39
N PHE A 80 22.03 21.96 -37.53
CA PHE A 80 21.15 21.07 -36.77
C PHE A 80 19.70 21.41 -37.11
N LYS A 81 18.92 20.40 -37.49
CA LYS A 81 17.48 20.55 -37.76
C LYS A 81 16.70 19.82 -36.68
N PHE A 82 15.73 20.51 -36.12
CA PHE A 82 14.83 19.99 -35.09
C PHE A 82 13.42 20.01 -35.63
N HIS A 83 12.72 18.89 -35.50
CA HIS A 83 11.28 18.82 -35.66
C HIS A 83 10.66 18.74 -34.27
N VAL A 84 9.91 19.76 -33.86
CA VAL A 84 9.26 19.78 -32.55
C VAL A 84 7.78 19.48 -32.75
N ASP A 85 7.36 18.32 -32.27
CA ASP A 85 5.95 17.98 -32.07
C ASP A 85 5.62 18.13 -30.58
N PRO A 86 4.87 19.17 -30.16
CA PRO A 86 4.53 19.36 -28.77
C PRO A 86 3.48 18.32 -28.34
N LEU A 87 3.93 17.26 -27.66
CA LEU A 87 3.06 16.20 -27.14
C LEU A 87 2.42 16.51 -25.76
N SER A 88 2.77 17.61 -25.08
CA SER A 88 2.39 17.84 -23.67
C SER A 88 1.77 19.21 -23.32
N ASP A 89 1.09 19.27 -22.17
CA ASP A 89 0.44 20.44 -21.54
C ASP A 89 1.38 21.10 -20.49
N TRP A 90 1.12 22.38 -20.21
CA TRP A 90 1.91 23.45 -19.60
C TRP A 90 2.50 23.22 -18.20
N SER A 91 2.34 22.05 -17.57
CA SER A 91 2.74 21.89 -16.16
C SER A 91 3.48 20.62 -15.75
N THR A 92 3.70 19.61 -16.62
CA THR A 92 4.20 18.31 -16.10
C THR A 92 5.15 17.47 -16.97
N GLU A 93 5.54 17.83 -18.19
CA GLU A 93 6.38 16.92 -19.01
C GLU A 93 7.50 17.59 -19.81
N TYR A 94 8.61 16.87 -19.95
CA TYR A 94 9.74 17.19 -20.82
C TYR A 94 9.39 16.99 -22.31
N TYR A 95 9.87 17.87 -23.17
CA TYR A 95 9.73 17.72 -24.62
C TYR A 95 10.61 16.57 -25.14
N SER A 96 10.09 15.75 -26.06
CA SER A 96 10.88 14.76 -26.82
C SER A 96 11.16 15.31 -28.22
N ALA A 97 12.42 15.28 -28.67
CA ALA A 97 12.81 15.71 -30.01
C ALA A 97 13.51 14.56 -30.76
N ALA A 98 13.22 14.41 -32.05
CA ALA A 98 13.95 13.52 -32.95
C ALA A 98 15.03 14.31 -33.71
N PHE A 99 16.16 13.66 -34.01
CA PHE A 99 17.34 14.30 -34.61
C PHE A 99 17.65 13.70 -35.99
N GLU A 100 18.00 14.56 -36.95
CA GLU A 100 18.63 14.16 -38.22
C GLU A 100 19.98 14.89 -38.31
N LEU A 101 21.09 14.15 -38.38
CA LEU A 101 22.44 14.71 -38.46
C LEU A 101 23.01 14.55 -39.87
N TYR A 102 23.57 15.65 -40.40
CA TYR A 102 24.28 15.66 -41.68
C TYR A 102 25.72 16.14 -41.48
N GLU A 103 26.69 15.33 -41.90
CA GLU A 103 28.09 15.70 -41.97
C GLU A 103 28.50 15.74 -43.44
N GLY A 104 28.71 16.95 -43.99
CA GLY A 104 28.79 17.12 -45.44
C GLY A 104 27.52 16.59 -46.11
N ASP A 105 27.65 15.93 -47.27
CA ASP A 105 26.50 15.40 -48.03
C ASP A 105 26.08 13.98 -47.58
N GLN A 106 26.62 13.48 -46.46
CA GLN A 106 26.29 12.16 -45.94
C GLN A 106 25.31 12.24 -44.77
N GLU A 107 24.24 11.46 -44.88
CA GLU A 107 23.26 11.24 -43.83
C GLU A 107 23.84 10.32 -42.75
N ARG A 108 23.79 10.76 -41.49
CA ARG A 108 23.97 9.88 -40.33
C ARG A 108 22.67 9.84 -39.54
N LEU A 109 21.91 8.77 -39.73
CA LEU A 109 20.71 8.47 -38.96
C LEU A 109 21.10 8.21 -37.49
N ALA A 110 20.66 9.09 -36.60
CA ALA A 110 20.75 8.89 -35.15
C ALA A 110 19.37 9.15 -34.53
N LEU A 111 18.68 8.08 -34.13
CA LEU A 111 17.46 8.16 -33.33
C LEU A 111 17.87 8.09 -31.85
N GLY A 112 17.69 9.19 -31.12
CA GLY A 112 18.05 9.28 -29.71
C GLY A 112 16.96 9.95 -28.87
N ASN A 113 16.49 9.28 -27.83
CA ASN A 113 15.77 9.92 -26.74
C ASN A 113 16.80 10.49 -25.77
N SER A 114 17.09 11.79 -25.84
CA SER A 114 17.87 12.44 -24.78
C SER A 114 16.95 12.88 -23.65
N LEU A 115 17.04 12.21 -22.50
CA LEU A 115 16.44 12.62 -21.22
C LEU A 115 16.96 13.98 -20.69
N LYS A 116 17.90 14.63 -21.39
CA LYS A 116 18.55 15.89 -21.00
C LYS A 116 18.39 17.03 -22.02
N ALA A 117 17.56 16.87 -23.05
CA ALA A 117 17.21 17.99 -23.94
C ALA A 117 16.16 18.87 -23.25
N TYR A 118 16.58 20.00 -22.66
CA TYR A 118 15.67 20.98 -22.08
C TYR A 118 15.50 22.16 -23.05
N ALA A 119 14.29 22.36 -23.57
CA ALA A 119 13.90 23.60 -24.23
C ALA A 119 13.03 24.41 -23.27
N TYR A 120 13.57 25.47 -22.68
CA TYR A 120 12.76 26.46 -21.98
C TYR A 120 12.25 27.51 -22.98
N SER A 121 11.04 28.00 -22.72
CA SER A 121 10.23 28.94 -23.49
C SER A 121 11.04 29.99 -24.28
N ALA A 122 10.79 30.07 -25.60
CA ALA A 122 11.30 31.14 -26.45
C ALA A 122 10.37 32.36 -26.36
N PHE A 123 10.89 33.54 -26.04
CA PHE A 123 10.11 34.77 -25.92
C PHE A 123 10.37 35.72 -27.09
N ASN A 124 9.32 36.30 -27.67
CA ASN A 124 9.43 37.33 -28.70
C ASN A 124 9.31 38.71 -28.04
N THR A 125 10.41 39.46 -27.93
CA THR A 125 10.36 40.85 -27.44
C THR A 125 10.20 41.79 -28.62
N ALA A 126 8.96 42.12 -28.97
CA ALA A 126 8.69 42.97 -30.14
C ALA A 126 9.08 44.45 -29.95
N GLU A 127 9.35 44.95 -28.73
CA GLU A 127 9.78 46.35 -28.53
C GLU A 127 10.78 46.49 -27.36
N MET A 128 12.06 46.71 -27.68
CA MET A 128 13.07 47.08 -26.68
C MET A 128 13.00 48.59 -26.38
N GLY A 129 12.26 48.96 -25.34
CA GLY A 129 12.31 50.30 -24.77
C GLY A 129 13.57 50.53 -23.90
N PRO A 130 14.01 51.79 -23.68
CA PRO A 130 15.26 52.13 -23.00
C PRO A 130 15.34 51.75 -21.50
N SER A 131 14.27 51.19 -20.91
CA SER A 131 14.21 50.79 -19.50
C SER A 131 14.82 49.41 -19.18
N ASN A 132 15.27 48.63 -20.17
CA ASN A 132 15.88 47.30 -19.96
C ASN A 132 17.41 47.32 -19.85
N THR A 133 18.01 48.39 -19.30
CA THR A 133 19.47 48.57 -19.24
C THR A 133 20.12 48.29 -17.87
N VAL A 134 19.45 47.56 -16.97
CA VAL A 134 20.06 47.16 -15.69
C VAL A 134 20.46 45.68 -15.73
N PRO A 135 21.75 45.33 -15.60
CA PRO A 135 22.17 43.93 -15.47
C PRO A 135 21.85 43.46 -14.05
N GLY A 136 20.87 42.58 -13.91
CA GLY A 136 20.55 41.88 -12.66
C GLY A 136 20.22 40.42 -12.95
N ASP A 137 20.84 39.51 -12.20
CA ASP A 137 20.56 38.07 -12.27
C ASP A 137 19.11 37.80 -11.86
N PHE A 138 18.37 37.08 -12.69
CA PHE A 138 17.02 36.60 -12.37
C PHE A 138 17.13 35.17 -11.82
N ASP A 139 17.01 35.01 -10.50
CA ASP A 139 17.03 33.70 -9.84
C ASP A 139 15.64 33.04 -9.84
N LEU A 140 15.41 32.12 -10.77
CA LEU A 140 14.18 31.32 -10.86
C LEU A 140 14.11 30.18 -9.84
N ARG A 141 15.09 30.01 -8.93
CA ARG A 141 15.04 29.00 -7.86
C ARG A 141 14.41 29.49 -6.56
N SER A 142 14.05 30.77 -6.44
CA SER A 142 13.33 31.23 -5.25
C SER A 142 11.84 30.88 -5.34
N SER A 143 11.35 30.13 -4.35
CA SER A 143 9.96 29.66 -4.24
C SER A 143 8.98 30.77 -3.78
N SER A 144 9.27 32.04 -4.04
CA SER A 144 8.39 33.18 -3.74
C SER A 144 8.68 34.35 -4.70
N PRO A 145 7.79 34.66 -5.66
CA PRO A 145 7.96 35.84 -6.49
C PRO A 145 7.57 37.09 -5.69
N GLU A 146 8.54 37.83 -5.14
CA GLU A 146 8.30 39.23 -4.80
C GLU A 146 8.72 40.13 -5.98
N PRO A 147 7.84 41.03 -6.45
CA PRO A 147 8.15 41.91 -7.56
C PRO A 147 9.02 43.08 -7.10
N ILE A 148 10.23 43.19 -7.67
CA ILE A 148 11.00 44.44 -7.65
C ILE A 148 10.56 45.25 -8.87
N SER A 149 9.57 46.14 -8.66
CA SER A 149 9.03 47.17 -9.58
C SER A 149 8.04 46.77 -10.71
N PRO A 150 7.10 47.68 -11.08
CA PRO A 150 5.94 47.35 -11.92
C PRO A 150 6.22 47.58 -13.42
N GLY A 151 6.52 46.50 -14.13
CA GLY A 151 6.36 46.41 -15.58
C GLY A 151 5.20 45.48 -15.90
N VAL A 152 4.18 45.94 -16.63
CA VAL A 152 3.09 45.09 -17.11
C VAL A 152 3.62 44.27 -18.29
N TYR A 153 3.82 42.96 -18.08
CA TYR A 153 4.18 42.02 -19.15
C TYR A 153 2.91 41.32 -19.64
N PHE A 154 2.65 41.34 -20.96
CA PHE A 154 1.59 40.54 -21.56
C PHE A 154 2.04 39.08 -21.67
N SER A 155 1.14 38.15 -21.32
CA SER A 155 1.35 36.70 -21.44
C SER A 155 1.40 36.31 -22.92
N TYR A 156 2.50 35.69 -23.38
CA TYR A 156 2.65 35.23 -24.77
C TYR A 156 2.15 33.79 -24.97
N GLU A 157 1.76 33.48 -26.21
CA GLU A 157 1.09 32.25 -26.63
C GLU A 157 2.01 31.02 -26.57
N LEU A 158 1.66 30.05 -25.70
CA LEU A 158 2.37 28.78 -25.52
C LEU A 158 2.23 27.87 -26.76
N PRO A 159 3.22 27.00 -27.06
CA PRO A 159 3.07 25.98 -28.09
C PRO A 159 1.86 25.09 -27.75
N ARG A 160 0.85 25.10 -28.62
CA ARG A 160 -0.35 24.26 -28.46
C ARG A 160 -0.13 22.92 -29.17
N ARG A 161 -0.64 21.86 -28.57
CA ARG A 161 -0.71 20.50 -29.14
C ARG A 161 -1.20 20.54 -30.60
N GLY A 162 -0.46 19.93 -31.52
CA GLY A 162 -0.85 19.79 -32.93
C GLY A 162 -0.36 20.88 -33.90
N ILE A 163 0.60 21.73 -33.51
CA ILE A 163 1.29 22.65 -34.44
C ILE A 163 2.76 22.26 -34.51
N GLU A 164 3.12 21.51 -35.56
CA GLU A 164 4.51 21.16 -35.86
C GLU A 164 5.34 22.41 -36.17
N ARG A 165 6.56 22.47 -35.64
CA ARG A 165 7.52 23.52 -35.99
C ARG A 165 8.91 22.95 -36.26
N THR A 166 9.51 23.43 -37.35
CA THR A 166 10.91 23.17 -37.68
C THR A 166 11.79 24.26 -37.07
N ILE A 167 12.90 23.90 -36.42
CA ILE A 167 13.91 24.84 -35.95
C ILE A 167 15.25 24.44 -36.57
N VAL A 168 16.01 25.40 -37.09
CA VAL A 168 17.33 25.14 -37.70
C VAL A 168 18.38 25.97 -36.97
N PHE A 169 19.47 25.33 -36.57
CA PHE A 169 20.63 25.97 -35.97
C PHE A 169 21.80 25.88 -36.93
N LYS A 170 22.57 26.95 -37.02
CA LYS A 170 23.88 27.01 -37.66
C LYS A 170 24.90 27.38 -36.61
N VAL A 171 25.88 26.52 -36.39
CA VAL A 171 27.00 26.77 -35.48
C VAL A 171 28.23 26.96 -36.32
N GLN A 172 28.89 28.11 -36.17
CA GLN A 172 30.14 28.42 -36.85
C GLN A 172 31.26 28.48 -35.82
N TYR A 173 32.22 27.58 -35.94
CA TYR A 173 33.36 27.51 -35.03
C TYR A 173 34.39 28.59 -35.34
N GLY A 174 34.74 29.38 -34.34
CA GLY A 174 35.76 30.42 -34.45
C GLY A 174 37.12 29.94 -33.99
N ALA A 175 38.16 29.99 -34.82
CA ALA A 175 39.52 29.69 -34.37
C ALA A 175 40.00 30.76 -33.35
N GLY A 176 39.83 30.48 -32.05
CA GLY A 176 40.25 31.37 -30.96
C GLY A 176 39.27 32.51 -30.61
N ALA A 177 38.00 32.43 -31.03
CA ALA A 177 36.94 33.37 -30.66
C ALA A 177 35.65 32.60 -30.30
N SER A 178 34.73 33.22 -29.55
CA SER A 178 33.42 32.61 -29.25
C SER A 178 32.68 32.22 -30.52
N ASP A 179 32.13 31.01 -30.54
CA ASP A 179 31.40 30.45 -31.67
C ASP A 179 30.13 31.25 -31.97
N LEU A 180 29.78 31.30 -33.24
CA LEU A 180 28.57 32.02 -33.68
C LEU A 180 27.45 31.01 -33.90
N VAL A 181 26.38 31.12 -33.11
CA VAL A 181 25.18 30.27 -33.23
C VAL A 181 24.05 31.10 -33.82
N THR A 182 23.58 30.76 -35.01
CA THR A 182 22.41 31.35 -35.65
C THR A 182 21.24 30.38 -35.58
N VAL A 183 20.07 30.84 -35.14
CA VAL A 183 18.85 30.05 -34.97
C VAL A 183 17.76 30.59 -35.89
N TRP A 184 17.12 29.71 -36.68
CA TRP A 184 15.95 30.01 -37.49
C TRP A 184 14.73 29.23 -37.00
N LEU A 185 13.64 29.93 -36.72
CA LEU A 185 12.36 29.33 -36.34
C LEU A 185 11.41 29.24 -37.53
N SER A 186 11.04 28.01 -37.88
CA SER A 186 10.19 27.66 -39.03
C SER A 186 10.62 28.39 -40.31
N PRO A 187 11.88 28.15 -40.76
CA PRO A 187 12.41 28.75 -41.97
C PRO A 187 11.59 28.33 -43.19
N ASP A 188 11.56 29.18 -44.23
CA ASP A 188 11.01 28.79 -45.53
C ASP A 188 12.03 27.85 -46.19
N LEU A 189 11.65 26.59 -46.32
CA LEU A 189 12.49 25.51 -46.85
C LEU A 189 12.06 25.08 -48.26
N GLY A 190 11.29 25.92 -48.96
CA GLY A 190 10.91 25.67 -50.35
C GLY A 190 12.13 25.63 -51.31
N PRO A 191 12.01 24.98 -52.48
CA PRO A 191 13.09 24.90 -53.46
C PRO A 191 13.64 26.29 -53.83
N GLY A 192 14.94 26.52 -53.59
CA GLY A 192 15.63 27.79 -53.87
C GLY A 192 15.76 28.74 -52.68
N ALA A 193 15.39 28.32 -51.47
CA ALA A 193 15.66 29.11 -50.28
C ALA A 193 17.18 29.34 -50.06
N THR A 194 17.53 30.46 -49.44
CA THR A 194 18.91 30.82 -49.11
C THR A 194 18.94 31.45 -47.72
N GLU A 195 20.09 31.42 -47.04
CA GLU A 195 20.22 32.05 -45.71
C GLU A 195 19.80 33.52 -45.72
N ALA A 196 20.13 34.24 -46.79
CA ALA A 196 19.77 35.64 -46.99
C ALA A 196 18.27 35.90 -47.19
N GLY A 197 17.49 34.85 -47.51
CA GLY A 197 16.04 34.93 -47.74
C GLY A 197 15.18 34.67 -46.50
N GLN A 198 15.78 34.34 -45.35
CA GLN A 198 15.02 34.04 -44.14
C GLN A 198 14.56 35.33 -43.42
N PRO A 199 13.32 35.41 -42.92
CA PRO A 199 12.84 36.61 -42.23
C PRO A 199 13.67 36.92 -40.97
N ALA A 200 14.11 38.17 -40.82
CA ALA A 200 14.86 38.62 -39.64
C ALA A 200 14.07 38.40 -38.33
N THR A 201 12.74 38.52 -38.36
CA THR A 201 11.84 38.27 -37.22
C THR A 201 11.82 36.80 -36.73
N LYS A 202 12.39 35.88 -37.52
CA LYS A 202 12.49 34.45 -37.22
C LYS A 202 13.95 33.98 -37.09
N THR A 203 14.90 34.91 -37.15
CA THR A 203 16.33 34.63 -37.09
C THR A 203 16.89 35.25 -35.82
N THR A 204 17.75 34.55 -35.10
CA THR A 204 18.47 35.15 -33.96
C THR A 204 19.88 34.60 -33.88
N THR A 205 20.86 35.48 -33.71
CA THR A 205 22.28 35.12 -33.71
C THR A 205 22.90 35.48 -32.36
N PHE A 206 23.66 34.53 -31.82
CA PHE A 206 24.32 34.63 -30.51
C PHE A 206 25.81 34.33 -30.64
N LYS A 207 26.62 34.95 -29.78
CA LYS A 207 27.97 34.47 -29.48
C LYS A 207 27.88 33.50 -28.32
N ALA A 208 28.37 32.28 -28.48
CA ALA A 208 28.37 31.24 -27.46
C ALA A 208 29.73 30.55 -27.42
N ASP A 209 30.15 30.06 -26.25
CA ASP A 209 31.25 29.08 -26.19
C ASP A 209 30.62 27.71 -26.43
N ALA A 210 30.64 27.25 -27.69
CA ALA A 210 30.13 25.94 -28.07
C ALA A 210 31.29 24.93 -27.99
N SER A 211 31.26 24.05 -27.00
CA SER A 211 32.13 22.88 -27.02
C SER A 211 31.50 21.79 -27.90
N PHE A 212 32.29 20.79 -28.32
CA PHE A 212 31.78 19.68 -29.12
C PHE A 212 30.68 18.89 -28.39
N ASP A 213 30.68 18.93 -27.06
CA ASP A 213 29.81 18.19 -26.15
C ASP A 213 28.67 19.00 -25.50
N GLN A 214 28.70 20.33 -25.56
CA GLN A 214 27.60 21.16 -25.07
C GLN A 214 27.53 22.53 -25.78
N ILE A 215 26.34 22.94 -26.20
CA ILE A 215 26.05 24.35 -26.54
C ILE A 215 25.25 24.95 -25.39
N ARG A 216 25.85 25.88 -24.65
CA ARG A 216 25.14 26.70 -23.66
C ARG A 216 24.82 28.07 -24.24
N LEU A 217 23.54 28.35 -24.45
CA LEU A 217 23.07 29.68 -24.76
C LEU A 217 22.79 30.41 -23.44
N ARG A 218 23.68 31.32 -23.05
CA ARG A 218 23.50 32.22 -21.90
C ARG A 218 23.01 33.60 -22.36
N HIS A 219 22.26 34.27 -21.48
CA HIS A 219 21.63 35.58 -21.65
C HIS A 219 22.61 36.78 -21.82
N ASN A 220 23.79 36.59 -22.41
CA ASN A 220 24.75 37.68 -22.65
C ASN A 220 24.85 38.07 -24.14
N GLY A 221 24.13 37.39 -25.04
CA GLY A 221 24.12 37.69 -26.47
C GLY A 221 23.02 38.69 -26.82
N ALA A 222 23.41 39.94 -27.13
CA ALA A 222 22.51 40.93 -27.72
C ALA A 222 22.15 40.51 -29.17
N GLY A 223 21.11 39.69 -29.32
CA GLY A 223 20.51 39.35 -30.61
C GLY A 223 19.20 40.12 -30.81
N GLU A 224 18.97 40.64 -32.01
CA GLU A 224 17.67 41.21 -32.41
C GLU A 224 16.72 40.06 -32.79
N GLY A 225 15.96 39.55 -31.81
CA GLY A 225 15.02 38.45 -32.04
C GLY A 225 14.55 37.76 -30.75
N TRP A 226 14.48 36.43 -30.78
CA TRP A 226 13.94 35.60 -29.71
C TRP A 226 14.92 35.48 -28.53
N ILE A 227 14.41 35.57 -27.30
CA ILE A 227 15.21 35.38 -26.07
C ILE A 227 14.98 33.96 -25.54
N PHE A 228 16.06 33.24 -25.24
CA PHE A 228 16.06 31.93 -24.60
C PHE A 228 16.55 32.09 -23.15
N SER A 229 15.80 31.56 -22.16
CA SER A 229 16.07 31.81 -20.74
C SER A 229 17.21 30.98 -20.13
N ASP A 230 17.57 29.87 -20.78
CA ASP A 230 18.83 29.12 -20.63
C ASP A 230 18.61 27.85 -21.47
N MET A 231 19.34 27.71 -22.58
CA MET A 231 19.23 26.50 -23.39
C MET A 231 20.56 25.77 -23.38
N ALA A 232 20.54 24.59 -22.77
CA ALA A 232 21.64 23.64 -22.82
C ALA A 232 21.28 22.57 -23.84
N ILE A 233 21.85 22.69 -25.05
CA ILE A 233 21.82 21.58 -26.00
C ILE A 233 22.98 20.68 -25.58
N ALA A 234 22.67 19.52 -25.01
CA ALA A 234 23.65 18.46 -24.91
C ALA A 234 23.97 18.02 -26.34
N THR A 235 25.08 18.48 -26.89
CA THR A 235 25.58 18.00 -28.17
C THR A 235 26.46 16.77 -28.00
N SER A 236 26.57 16.22 -26.77
CA SER A 236 27.52 15.19 -26.37
C SER A 236 27.55 14.03 -27.37
N PHE A 237 28.45 14.20 -28.33
CA PHE A 237 28.87 13.20 -29.27
C PHE A 237 29.40 11.98 -28.51
N ASN A 238 29.83 12.12 -27.24
CA ASN A 238 30.29 11.03 -26.38
C ASN A 238 29.22 10.02 -25.95
N ASP A 239 27.92 10.36 -25.99
CA ASP A 239 26.86 9.34 -25.83
C ASP A 239 26.61 8.55 -27.14
N PHE A 240 27.15 9.05 -28.27
CA PHE A 240 26.99 8.48 -29.62
C PHE A 240 28.29 7.96 -30.27
N VAL A 241 29.46 8.34 -29.73
CA VAL A 241 30.81 8.05 -30.20
C VAL A 241 31.68 7.89 -28.95
N SER A 242 31.60 6.72 -28.33
CA SER A 242 32.73 6.21 -27.55
C SER A 242 33.83 5.83 -28.55
N GLY A 243 34.58 6.83 -29.02
CA GLY A 243 35.76 6.60 -29.86
C GLY A 243 36.03 7.67 -30.91
N ALA A 244 36.83 8.68 -30.56
CA ALA A 244 37.73 9.30 -31.52
C ALA A 244 38.99 9.88 -30.85
N THR A 245 40.10 9.20 -31.10
CA THR A 245 41.45 9.73 -31.30
C THR A 245 42.13 10.48 -30.14
N ALA A 246 42.78 9.72 -29.25
CA ALA A 246 44.15 10.09 -28.89
C ALA A 246 45.01 9.85 -30.14
N GLY A 247 45.70 10.89 -30.62
CA GLY A 247 46.59 10.79 -31.78
C GLY A 247 47.69 9.75 -31.57
N PRO A 248 48.28 9.19 -32.64
CA PRO A 248 49.42 8.28 -32.55
C PRO A 248 50.65 9.09 -32.14
N GLY A 249 50.87 9.24 -30.84
CA GLY A 249 51.97 10.03 -30.30
C GLY A 249 52.11 9.90 -28.79
N GLU A 250 52.95 8.95 -28.39
CA GLU A 250 53.66 8.86 -27.11
C GLU A 250 52.85 8.59 -25.82
N ASN A 251 53.26 7.50 -25.14
CA ASN A 251 52.94 7.09 -23.77
C ASN A 251 51.63 6.34 -23.48
N ALA A 252 51.19 5.45 -24.38
CA ALA A 252 50.40 4.26 -23.99
C ALA A 252 51.32 3.18 -23.38
N GLY A 253 52.01 3.53 -22.29
CA GLY A 253 52.86 2.62 -21.51
C GLY A 253 52.19 2.30 -20.17
N ALA A 254 51.83 1.03 -19.98
CA ALA A 254 51.59 0.41 -18.65
C ALA A 254 50.25 0.63 -17.91
N ALA A 255 49.12 0.84 -18.60
CA ALA A 255 47.79 0.65 -18.00
C ALA A 255 47.20 -0.74 -18.36
N GLY A 256 47.96 -1.81 -18.14
CA GLY A 256 47.55 -3.18 -18.42
C GLY A 256 47.50 -4.03 -17.15
N ARG A 257 46.29 -4.49 -16.80
CA ARG A 257 45.90 -5.40 -15.69
C ARG A 257 45.83 -4.78 -14.28
N GLY A 258 44.61 -4.71 -13.74
CA GLY A 258 44.40 -4.66 -12.29
C GLY A 258 43.03 -4.23 -11.76
N VAL A 259 42.20 -3.53 -12.53
CA VAL A 259 40.92 -3.01 -12.02
C VAL A 259 39.77 -3.80 -12.65
N LEU A 260 39.06 -4.58 -11.84
CA LEU A 260 37.78 -5.15 -12.24
C LEU A 260 36.82 -3.99 -12.58
N PRO A 261 36.03 -4.06 -13.67
CA PRO A 261 35.12 -3.00 -14.05
C PRO A 261 34.22 -2.62 -12.87
N LEU A 262 34.05 -1.32 -12.63
CA LEU A 262 33.19 -0.81 -11.57
C LEU A 262 31.78 -0.58 -12.10
N THR A 263 30.80 -0.68 -11.22
CA THR A 263 29.38 -0.46 -11.48
C THR A 263 28.89 0.66 -10.59
N PHE A 264 28.02 1.49 -11.16
CA PHE A 264 27.48 2.67 -10.53
C PHE A 264 25.97 2.57 -10.48
N ARG A 265 25.39 2.75 -9.30
CA ARG A 265 23.97 3.00 -9.12
C ARG A 265 23.81 4.40 -8.58
N LEU A 266 23.02 5.23 -9.23
CA LEU A 266 22.82 6.64 -8.88
C LEU A 266 21.40 6.89 -8.39
N TRP A 267 21.29 7.81 -7.44
CA TRP A 267 20.03 8.39 -6.99
C TRP A 267 20.14 9.91 -7.04
N GLN A 268 19.21 10.51 -7.77
CA GLN A 268 18.94 11.94 -7.83
C GLN A 268 17.49 12.18 -7.42
N ARG A 269 17.05 13.44 -7.48
CA ARG A 269 15.70 13.86 -7.13
C ARG A 269 14.63 13.10 -7.89
N GLU A 270 14.90 12.78 -9.13
CA GLU A 270 14.03 12.00 -10.01
C GLU A 270 13.87 10.54 -9.52
N GLN A 271 14.81 10.04 -8.72
CA GLN A 271 14.76 8.73 -8.05
C GLN A 271 14.40 8.83 -6.56
N GLY A 272 13.87 9.97 -6.11
CA GLY A 272 13.34 10.18 -4.76
C GLY A 272 14.32 10.77 -3.76
N LEU A 273 15.56 11.06 -4.14
CA LEU A 273 16.49 11.78 -3.26
C LEU A 273 15.92 13.20 -2.98
N PRO A 274 15.85 13.69 -1.74
CA PRO A 274 15.19 14.97 -1.49
C PRO A 274 15.88 16.16 -2.17
N GLN A 275 17.22 16.14 -2.21
CA GLN A 275 18.04 17.17 -2.82
C GLN A 275 19.36 16.57 -3.33
N ASN A 276 19.85 17.03 -4.48
CA ASN A 276 20.94 16.39 -5.22
C ASN A 276 22.35 16.65 -4.64
N SER A 277 22.56 17.67 -3.82
CA SER A 277 23.83 17.96 -3.16
C SER A 277 23.96 17.08 -1.91
N VAL A 278 24.65 15.96 -2.06
CA VAL A 278 24.85 15.00 -0.97
C VAL A 278 26.14 15.32 -0.25
N ARG A 279 26.00 16.02 0.88
CA ARG A 279 27.12 16.58 1.64
C ARG A 279 27.66 15.63 2.71
N ALA A 280 26.82 14.77 3.25
CA ALA A 280 27.17 13.92 4.36
C ALA A 280 26.48 12.55 4.25
N LEU A 281 27.18 11.52 4.72
CA LEU A 281 26.67 10.16 4.78
C LEU A 281 27.01 9.54 6.12
N ALA A 282 26.06 8.80 6.70
CA ALA A 282 26.28 7.95 7.87
C ALA A 282 25.41 6.70 7.78
N GLN A 283 25.87 5.57 8.29
CA GLN A 283 25.02 4.38 8.45
C GLN A 283 24.75 4.15 9.93
N THR A 284 23.48 4.16 10.32
CA THR A 284 23.09 4.04 11.74
C THR A 284 23.11 2.59 12.23
N HIS A 285 23.01 2.38 13.55
CA HIS A 285 23.10 1.04 14.16
C HIS A 285 22.01 0.09 13.69
N ASP A 286 20.82 0.64 13.47
CA ASP A 286 19.67 -0.04 12.86
C ASP A 286 19.89 -0.47 11.40
N GLY A 287 20.89 0.09 10.74
CA GLY A 287 21.36 -0.26 9.42
C GLY A 287 20.93 0.71 8.33
N TYR A 288 20.08 1.71 8.59
CA TYR A 288 19.68 2.69 7.57
C TYR A 288 20.87 3.55 7.12
N LEU A 289 20.83 3.98 5.87
CA LEU A 289 21.74 5.01 5.37
C LEU A 289 21.09 6.38 5.60
N TRP A 290 21.83 7.30 6.21
CA TRP A 290 21.42 8.69 6.38
C TRP A 290 22.22 9.58 5.43
N VAL A 291 21.50 10.50 4.80
CA VAL A 291 22.00 11.37 3.74
C VAL A 291 21.75 12.82 4.16
N GLY A 292 22.81 13.59 4.37
CA GLY A 292 22.74 15.01 4.66
C GLY A 292 22.85 15.83 3.38
N SER A 293 21.99 16.83 3.23
CA SER A 293 21.93 17.70 2.06
C SER A 293 21.90 19.18 2.45
N ASP A 294 21.75 20.06 1.46
CA ASP A 294 21.55 21.50 1.72
C ASP A 294 20.23 21.81 2.44
N ASP A 295 19.22 20.95 2.30
CA ASP A 295 17.84 21.19 2.78
C ASP A 295 17.43 20.30 3.98
N GLY A 296 18.35 19.52 4.54
CA GLY A 296 18.12 18.71 5.73
C GLY A 296 18.78 17.34 5.67
N VAL A 297 18.16 16.35 6.30
CA VAL A 297 18.64 14.97 6.32
C VAL A 297 17.58 14.02 5.77
N ALA A 298 18.00 12.94 5.16
CA ALA A 298 17.11 11.90 4.67
C ALA A 298 17.57 10.54 5.15
N ARG A 299 16.64 9.73 5.66
CA ARG A 299 16.86 8.31 5.97
C ARG A 299 16.52 7.48 4.74
N PHE A 300 17.36 6.49 4.43
CA PHE A 300 17.28 5.70 3.22
C PHE A 300 17.41 4.20 3.51
N ASP A 301 16.46 3.41 3.02
CA ASP A 301 16.39 1.95 3.22
C ASP A 301 16.90 1.12 2.01
N GLY A 302 17.44 1.81 0.99
CA GLY A 302 17.83 1.22 -0.29
C GLY A 302 16.79 1.40 -1.40
N VAL A 303 15.55 1.71 -1.06
CA VAL A 303 14.43 1.92 -2.01
C VAL A 303 13.76 3.27 -1.82
N ARG A 304 13.51 3.68 -0.57
CA ARG A 304 12.74 4.88 -0.20
C ARG A 304 13.60 5.83 0.61
N PHE A 305 13.48 7.12 0.29
CA PHE A 305 14.01 8.22 1.10
C PHE A 305 12.89 8.80 1.96
N GLU A 306 13.19 9.05 3.21
CA GLU A 306 12.32 9.75 4.17
C GLU A 306 13.05 10.99 4.65
N SER A 307 12.48 12.16 4.37
CA SER A 307 13.12 13.45 4.63
C SER A 307 12.77 13.99 6.01
N PHE A 308 13.76 14.59 6.67
CA PHE A 308 13.62 15.35 7.91
C PHE A 308 14.29 16.72 7.75
N GLY A 309 13.54 17.78 8.02
CA GLY A 309 13.99 19.16 7.87
C GLY A 309 13.28 20.09 8.84
N LEU A 310 12.89 21.28 8.35
CA LEU A 310 12.30 22.33 9.19
C LEU A 310 11.00 21.91 9.88
N ARG A 311 10.19 21.09 9.21
CA ARG A 311 8.89 20.64 9.75
C ARG A 311 9.07 19.73 10.96
N GLU A 312 10.14 18.95 10.96
CA GLU A 312 10.47 17.97 12.00
C GLU A 312 11.31 18.59 13.13
N GLY A 313 11.73 19.85 13.00
CA GLY A 313 12.44 20.61 14.04
C GLY A 313 13.92 20.83 13.77
N LEU A 314 14.46 20.35 12.65
CA LEU A 314 15.83 20.67 12.22
C LEU A 314 15.86 22.13 11.74
N ARG A 315 16.74 22.96 12.31
CA ARG A 315 16.90 24.34 11.82
C ARG A 315 17.31 24.34 10.35
N ASN A 316 16.76 25.27 9.57
CA ASN A 316 17.10 25.45 8.16
C ASN A 316 18.57 25.85 8.03
N ALA A 317 19.45 24.86 7.88
CA ALA A 317 20.87 25.01 7.76
C ALA A 317 21.43 23.84 6.96
N ARG A 318 22.43 24.14 6.12
CA ARG A 318 23.12 23.15 5.29
C ARG A 318 23.79 22.10 6.17
N VAL A 319 23.50 20.82 5.94
CA VAL A 319 24.13 19.72 6.65
C VAL A 319 25.55 19.53 6.12
N ARG A 320 26.55 19.52 7.01
CA ARG A 320 27.95 19.33 6.65
C ARG A 320 28.44 17.92 6.94
N LEU A 321 27.97 17.31 8.01
CA LEU A 321 28.42 15.99 8.43
C LEU A 321 27.36 15.30 9.31
N LEU A 322 27.37 13.98 9.28
CA LEU A 322 26.51 13.10 10.07
C LEU A 322 27.40 12.13 10.85
N PHE A 323 27.08 11.91 12.11
CA PHE A 323 27.83 11.00 12.97
C PHE A 323 26.89 10.35 13.98
N GLU A 324 26.90 9.03 14.08
CA GLU A 324 26.17 8.31 15.13
C GLU A 324 27.14 7.89 16.23
N ASP A 325 26.79 8.18 17.49
CA ASP A 325 27.58 7.75 18.64
C ASP A 325 27.22 6.33 19.12
N SER A 326 28.00 5.81 20.08
CA SER A 326 27.76 4.51 20.71
C SER A 326 26.45 4.40 21.49
N GLN A 327 25.74 5.51 21.71
CA GLN A 327 24.44 5.57 22.38
C GLN A 327 23.27 5.59 21.37
N ASN A 328 23.55 5.37 20.08
CA ASN A 328 22.61 5.43 18.96
C ASN A 328 21.95 6.82 18.80
N VAL A 329 22.66 7.89 19.16
CA VAL A 329 22.24 9.27 18.88
C VAL A 329 22.87 9.71 17.57
N LEU A 330 22.03 10.18 16.64
CA LEU A 330 22.50 10.74 15.39
C LEU A 330 22.80 12.24 15.56
N TRP A 331 24.07 12.59 15.47
CA TRP A 331 24.56 13.96 15.50
C TRP A 331 24.70 14.54 14.09
N ILE A 332 24.26 15.78 13.94
CA ILE A 332 24.14 16.49 12.68
C ILE A 332 24.89 17.81 12.82
N GLY A 333 26.06 17.89 12.20
CA GLY A 333 26.81 19.12 12.10
C GLY A 333 26.32 19.96 10.94
N THR A 334 26.00 21.23 11.18
CA THR A 334 25.51 22.14 10.15
C THR A 334 26.48 23.30 9.89
N VAL A 335 26.32 23.96 8.74
CA VAL A 335 27.02 25.21 8.43
C VAL A 335 26.19 26.37 8.98
N GLY A 336 26.64 26.97 10.08
CA GLY A 336 26.01 28.13 10.73
C GLY A 336 24.76 27.85 11.56
N GLY A 337 24.22 26.62 11.57
CA GLY A 337 23.03 26.24 12.34
C GLY A 337 23.32 25.61 13.71
N GLY A 338 24.58 25.31 14.01
CA GLY A 338 25.02 24.60 15.21
C GLY A 338 25.07 23.08 15.06
N LEU A 339 25.12 22.40 16.21
CA LEU A 339 25.11 20.94 16.32
C LEU A 339 23.70 20.47 16.70
N SER A 340 23.05 19.67 15.86
CA SER A 340 21.76 19.07 16.19
C SER A 340 21.92 17.59 16.53
N CYS A 341 21.20 17.09 17.54
CA CYS A 341 21.07 15.66 17.80
C CYS A 341 19.65 15.20 17.50
N PHE A 342 19.54 14.03 16.88
CA PHE A 342 18.30 13.33 16.62
C PHE A 342 18.24 12.09 17.51
N GLN A 343 17.29 12.08 18.43
CA GLN A 343 17.05 10.97 19.35
C GLN A 343 15.55 10.77 19.54
N ALA A 344 15.09 9.53 19.45
CA ALA A 344 13.67 9.17 19.63
C ALA A 344 12.70 10.05 18.81
N GLY A 345 13.04 10.33 17.55
CA GLY A 345 12.19 11.09 16.63
C GLY A 345 12.23 12.62 16.79
N HIS A 346 13.05 13.15 17.70
CA HIS A 346 13.08 14.59 18.00
C HIS A 346 14.47 15.19 17.76
N PHE A 347 14.51 16.40 17.23
CA PHE A 347 15.72 17.19 17.08
C PHE A 347 15.92 18.15 18.25
N THR A 348 17.14 18.16 18.81
CA THR A 348 17.59 19.20 19.75
C THR A 348 18.85 19.87 19.19
N THR A 349 18.87 21.19 19.09
CA THR A 349 19.99 21.95 18.51
C THR A 349 20.75 22.78 19.55
N PHE A 350 22.07 22.69 19.51
CA PHE A 350 23.01 23.42 20.35
C PHE A 350 23.78 24.42 19.50
N THR A 351 23.97 25.63 20.04
CA THR A 351 24.64 26.76 19.36
C THR A 351 25.73 27.37 20.25
N THR A 352 26.35 28.46 19.81
CA THR A 352 27.24 29.32 20.60
C THR A 352 26.62 29.76 21.92
N LYS A 353 25.29 29.93 21.98
CA LYS A 353 24.54 30.21 23.22
C LYS A 353 24.62 29.07 24.25
N ASN A 354 24.93 27.86 23.79
CA ASN A 354 25.03 26.65 24.61
C ASN A 354 26.48 26.26 24.89
N GLY A 355 27.48 27.06 24.50
CA GLY A 355 28.90 26.80 24.79
C GLY A 355 29.72 26.28 23.60
N LEU A 356 29.15 26.17 22.39
CA LEU A 356 29.95 25.89 21.19
C LEU A 356 30.87 27.08 20.84
N PRO A 357 32.11 26.85 20.37
CA PRO A 357 32.97 27.94 19.91
C PRO A 357 32.47 28.65 18.64
N SER A 358 31.80 27.94 17.75
CA SER A 358 31.16 28.44 16.53
C SER A 358 29.93 27.60 16.19
N ASP A 359 28.97 28.18 15.48
CA ASP A 359 27.77 27.51 14.96
C ASP A 359 28.04 26.72 13.66
N SER A 360 29.25 26.80 13.10
CA SER A 360 29.70 25.98 11.98
C SER A 360 30.48 24.76 12.50
N ILE A 361 29.85 23.59 12.43
CA ILE A 361 30.46 22.32 12.86
C ILE A 361 31.21 21.70 11.68
N THR A 362 32.48 21.37 11.88
CA THR A 362 33.38 20.94 10.80
C THR A 362 33.83 19.49 10.94
N ALA A 363 33.85 18.93 12.15
CA ALA A 363 34.23 17.55 12.40
C ALA A 363 33.59 17.00 13.69
N LEU A 364 33.29 15.70 13.71
CA LEU A 364 32.84 14.95 14.89
C LEU A 364 33.60 13.63 15.00
N ALA A 365 33.91 13.19 16.21
CA ALA A 365 34.44 11.86 16.49
C ALA A 365 34.11 11.45 17.93
N GLU A 366 33.98 10.15 18.20
CA GLU A 366 33.81 9.62 19.55
C GLU A 366 35.09 8.92 20.01
N ASP A 367 35.55 9.18 21.23
CA ASP A 367 36.72 8.50 21.80
C ASP A 367 36.40 7.09 22.33
N GLU A 368 37.39 6.40 22.91
CA GLU A 368 37.19 5.05 23.48
C GLU A 368 36.33 5.05 24.76
N VAL A 369 36.20 6.20 25.41
CA VAL A 369 35.42 6.37 26.66
C VAL A 369 33.97 6.79 26.36
N GLY A 370 33.64 7.00 25.08
CA GLY A 370 32.31 7.42 24.63
C GLY A 370 32.07 8.92 24.70
N ARG A 371 33.13 9.74 24.78
CA ARG A 371 32.98 11.21 24.71
C ARG A 371 32.97 11.66 23.25
N LEU A 372 31.98 12.46 22.89
CA LEU A 372 31.90 13.09 21.58
C LEU A 372 32.81 14.33 21.53
N TRP A 373 33.71 14.37 20.55
CA TRP A 373 34.57 15.49 20.24
C TRP A 373 33.97 16.30 19.10
N ILE A 374 33.94 17.63 19.27
CA ILE A 374 33.25 18.56 18.38
C ILE A 374 34.26 19.60 17.89
N GLY A 375 34.62 19.48 16.61
CA GLY A 375 35.41 20.46 15.88
C GLY A 375 34.51 21.51 15.25
N THR A 376 34.90 22.77 15.37
CA THR A 376 34.20 23.91 14.78
C THR A 376 35.19 24.80 14.02
N GLU A 377 34.67 25.78 13.26
CA GLU A 377 35.52 26.80 12.59
C GLU A 377 36.30 27.70 13.58
N ALA A 378 35.96 27.70 14.87
CA ALA A 378 36.60 28.55 15.88
C ALA A 378 37.20 27.77 17.06
N GLY A 379 37.33 26.44 16.95
CA GLY A 379 38.04 25.62 17.94
C GLY A 379 37.36 24.29 18.25
N LEU A 380 37.83 23.67 19.35
CA LEU A 380 37.50 22.30 19.74
C LEU A 380 36.86 22.25 21.13
N VAL A 381 35.77 21.47 21.26
CA VAL A 381 35.10 21.15 22.52
C VAL A 381 34.74 19.67 22.58
N ILE A 382 34.37 19.19 23.77
CA ILE A 382 33.83 17.84 23.97
C ILE A 382 32.38 17.94 24.47
N TRP A 383 31.62 16.87 24.28
CA TRP A 383 30.30 16.72 24.87
C TRP A 383 30.41 16.11 26.27
N GLU A 384 29.99 16.86 27.29
CA GLU A 384 30.05 16.41 28.68
C GLU A 384 28.86 16.96 29.47
N ASN A 385 28.22 16.12 30.30
CA ASN A 385 27.05 16.49 31.11
C ASN A 385 25.89 17.13 30.32
N GLY A 386 25.68 16.70 29.08
CA GLY A 386 24.59 17.18 28.22
C GLY A 386 24.82 18.55 27.59
N GLN A 387 26.05 19.09 27.64
CA GLN A 387 26.42 20.35 26.97
C GLN A 387 27.85 20.29 26.40
N PRO A 388 28.20 21.16 25.45
CA PRO A 388 29.58 21.36 25.02
C PRO A 388 30.46 21.96 26.13
N ALA A 389 31.61 21.35 26.39
CA ALA A 389 32.58 21.78 27.40
C ALA A 389 34.02 21.81 26.85
N PRO A 390 34.88 22.76 27.28
CA PRO A 390 36.28 22.80 26.87
C PRO A 390 37.09 21.71 27.58
N LEU A 391 37.95 21.02 26.84
CA LEU A 391 38.92 20.07 27.40
C LEU A 391 40.23 20.79 27.81
N PRO A 392 40.92 20.41 28.90
CA PRO A 392 42.25 20.92 29.21
C PRO A 392 43.25 20.73 28.06
N GLY A 393 44.05 21.75 27.77
CA GLY A 393 45.05 21.71 26.70
C GLY A 393 44.55 22.15 25.31
N THR A 394 43.28 22.56 25.17
CA THR A 394 42.72 23.04 23.89
C THR A 394 42.95 24.53 23.60
N SER A 395 43.64 25.27 24.49
CA SER A 395 43.87 26.71 24.34
C SER A 395 44.56 27.08 23.03
N GLN A 396 45.46 26.22 22.53
CA GLN A 396 46.14 26.39 21.24
C GLN A 396 45.21 26.29 20.02
N PHE A 397 44.01 25.74 20.18
CA PHE A 397 43.02 25.60 19.11
C PHE A 397 41.93 26.68 19.16
N LYS A 398 41.97 27.58 20.15
CA LYS A 398 40.97 28.62 20.31
C LYS A 398 41.05 29.61 19.13
N GLY A 399 39.94 29.81 18.44
CA GLY A 399 39.85 30.66 17.25
C GLY A 399 40.42 30.03 15.98
N MET A 400 40.81 28.75 16.02
CA MET A 400 41.40 28.03 14.89
C MET A 400 40.40 27.02 14.31
N PRO A 401 40.27 26.91 12.98
CA PRO A 401 39.39 25.91 12.37
C PRO A 401 39.91 24.49 12.61
N ILE A 402 39.04 23.64 13.17
CA ILE A 402 39.30 22.20 13.26
C ILE A 402 38.80 21.56 11.97
N ALA A 403 39.70 21.11 11.11
CA ALA A 403 39.33 20.57 9.80
C ALA A 403 38.88 19.11 9.86
N ALA A 404 39.51 18.30 10.71
CA ALA A 404 39.25 16.87 10.79
C ALA A 404 39.43 16.32 12.20
N LEU A 405 38.59 15.35 12.56
CA LEU A 405 38.70 14.53 13.76
C LEU A 405 38.50 13.07 13.35
N PHE A 406 39.34 12.17 13.86
CA PHE A 406 39.25 10.75 13.54
C PHE A 406 39.63 9.90 14.75
N LYS A 407 38.84 8.87 15.05
CA LYS A 407 39.13 7.90 16.12
C LYS A 407 40.21 6.92 15.64
N GLY A 408 41.44 7.13 16.08
CA GLY A 408 42.55 6.20 15.85
C GLY A 408 42.58 5.06 16.87
N ARG A 409 43.47 4.09 16.65
CA ARG A 409 43.63 2.91 17.54
C ARG A 409 44.19 3.22 18.91
N THR A 410 44.82 4.38 19.04
CA THR A 410 45.66 4.73 20.17
C THR A 410 45.42 6.17 20.65
N GLY A 411 44.25 6.72 20.29
CA GLY A 411 43.85 8.09 20.59
C GLY A 411 43.00 8.74 19.50
N ILE A 412 42.71 10.03 19.65
CA ILE A 412 42.02 10.83 18.63
C ILE A 412 43.06 11.54 17.76
N TRP A 413 42.94 11.42 16.44
CA TRP A 413 43.66 12.24 15.48
C TRP A 413 42.89 13.53 15.23
N LEU A 414 43.61 14.65 15.17
CA LEU A 414 43.05 15.99 15.00
C LEU A 414 43.84 16.76 13.96
N GLY A 415 43.15 17.37 13.01
CA GLY A 415 43.71 18.32 12.05
C GLY A 415 43.18 19.72 12.33
N ALA A 416 44.08 20.68 12.55
CA ALA A 416 43.74 22.10 12.72
C ALA A 416 44.42 22.93 11.63
N THR A 417 43.62 23.61 10.81
CA THR A 417 44.09 24.40 9.67
C THR A 417 45.01 25.52 10.14
N GLY A 418 46.20 25.60 9.55
CA GLY A 418 47.25 26.57 9.88
C GLY A 418 48.04 26.25 11.16
N VAL A 419 47.63 25.24 11.94
CA VAL A 419 48.28 24.87 13.20
C VAL A 419 49.05 23.56 13.08
N GLY A 420 48.45 22.56 12.44
CA GLY A 420 49.06 21.24 12.26
C GLY A 420 48.13 20.07 12.48
N THR A 421 48.71 18.88 12.32
CA THR A 421 48.08 17.60 12.66
C THR A 421 48.58 17.10 14.02
N PHE A 422 47.68 16.63 14.87
CA PHE A 422 47.94 16.25 16.26
C PHE A 422 47.35 14.87 16.56
N ARG A 423 47.95 14.20 17.54
CA ARG A 423 47.38 13.03 18.21
C ARG A 423 47.07 13.39 19.66
N PHE A 424 45.84 13.13 20.09
CA PHE A 424 45.47 13.17 21.49
C PHE A 424 45.54 11.76 22.09
N ALA A 425 46.47 11.54 23.02
CA ALA A 425 46.61 10.28 23.75
C ALA A 425 47.07 10.58 25.18
N ASN A 426 46.61 9.78 26.16
CA ASN A 426 46.98 9.93 27.57
C ASN A 426 46.77 11.35 28.14
N GLY A 427 45.73 12.05 27.69
CA GLY A 427 45.41 13.40 28.16
C GLY A 427 46.26 14.53 27.57
N GLN A 428 47.11 14.26 26.57
CA GLN A 428 48.00 15.25 25.96
C GLN A 428 47.88 15.28 24.44
N PHE A 429 48.07 16.47 23.84
CA PHE A 429 48.17 16.66 22.40
C PHE A 429 49.64 16.61 21.96
N ALA A 430 49.98 15.65 21.11
CA ALA A 430 51.29 15.55 20.46
C ALA A 430 51.18 15.97 19.00
N ARG A 431 51.90 17.02 18.59
CA ARG A 431 51.95 17.45 17.19
C ARG A 431 52.77 16.48 16.36
N LEU A 432 52.29 16.16 15.16
CA LEU A 432 53.06 15.46 14.15
C LEU A 432 54.03 16.42 13.46
N THR A 433 55.30 16.06 13.48
CA THR A 433 56.39 16.77 12.80
C THR A 433 57.16 15.77 11.95
N ASP A 434 57.76 16.24 10.87
CA ASP A 434 58.46 15.41 9.92
C ASP A 434 59.76 16.07 9.42
N THR A 435 60.81 15.27 9.25
CA THR A 435 62.10 15.74 8.71
C THR A 435 62.24 15.50 7.20
N SER A 436 61.28 14.83 6.56
CA SER A 436 61.28 14.48 5.13
C SER A 436 60.69 15.56 4.21
N GLY A 437 60.29 16.71 4.75
CA GLY A 437 59.92 17.91 3.98
C GLY A 437 58.42 18.10 3.73
N VAL A 438 57.55 17.30 4.36
CA VAL A 438 56.08 17.48 4.26
C VAL A 438 55.47 18.38 5.35
N ASP A 439 56.29 18.97 6.22
CA ASP A 439 55.84 19.78 7.37
C ASP A 439 54.85 20.90 6.98
N ASN A 440 55.04 21.54 5.82
CA ASN A 440 54.11 22.56 5.32
C ASN A 440 52.75 21.98 4.93
N LEU A 441 52.70 20.74 4.43
CA LEU A 441 51.44 20.07 4.10
C LEU A 441 50.73 19.62 5.39
N LEU A 442 51.48 19.22 6.42
CA LEU A 442 50.92 18.84 7.73
C LEU A 442 50.27 20.02 8.48
N LEU A 443 50.54 21.26 8.08
CA LEU A 443 49.91 22.48 8.61
C LEU A 443 48.48 22.70 8.10
N ASP A 444 48.11 22.13 6.96
CA ASP A 444 46.78 22.31 6.36
C ASP A 444 46.12 20.96 6.02
N PRO A 445 45.79 20.14 7.04
CA PRO A 445 45.06 18.90 6.85
C PRO A 445 43.58 19.19 6.57
N HIS A 446 42.99 18.51 5.57
CA HIS A 446 41.56 18.61 5.25
C HIS A 446 40.76 17.42 5.76
N CYS A 447 41.32 16.22 5.68
CA CYS A 447 40.70 14.97 6.13
C CYS A 447 41.75 13.97 6.65
N LEU A 448 41.32 13.06 7.51
CA LEU A 448 42.17 12.10 8.23
C LEU A 448 41.54 10.70 8.22
N LEU A 449 42.36 9.67 8.06
CA LEU A 449 41.96 8.26 8.13
C LEU A 449 43.13 7.40 8.64
N GLU A 450 42.93 6.60 9.67
CA GLU A 450 43.86 5.52 10.03
C GLU A 450 43.32 4.19 9.49
N ASP A 451 44.07 3.54 8.61
CA ASP A 451 43.60 2.34 7.92
C ASP A 451 43.75 1.04 8.74
N GLN A 452 43.25 -0.09 8.22
CA GLN A 452 43.32 -1.40 8.87
C GLN A 452 44.75 -1.96 8.95
N ALA A 453 45.70 -1.41 8.20
CA ALA A 453 47.12 -1.70 8.34
C ALA A 453 47.83 -0.80 9.38
N GLY A 454 47.13 0.20 9.93
CA GLY A 454 47.69 1.17 10.88
C GLY A 454 48.46 2.32 10.21
N ARG A 455 48.30 2.52 8.90
CA ARG A 455 48.86 3.66 8.18
C ARG A 455 47.95 4.86 8.32
N LEU A 456 48.55 6.04 8.49
CA LEU A 456 47.80 7.30 8.61
C LEU A 456 47.73 7.98 7.23
N TRP A 457 46.52 8.23 6.76
CA TRP A 457 46.23 8.91 5.51
C TRP A 457 45.72 10.33 5.78
N LEU A 458 46.22 11.29 5.02
CA LEU A 458 45.80 12.70 5.05
C LEU A 458 45.50 13.20 3.65
N GLY A 459 44.40 13.94 3.50
CA GLY A 459 44.28 14.95 2.46
C GLY A 459 44.92 16.24 2.97
N ALA A 460 45.87 16.81 2.23
CA ALA A 460 46.61 17.99 2.67
C ALA A 460 46.92 18.96 1.52
N GLY A 461 46.81 20.26 1.81
CA GLY A 461 46.97 21.32 0.80
C GLY A 461 46.04 21.14 -0.42
N ASP A 462 46.42 21.75 -1.55
CA ASP A 462 45.53 21.83 -2.72
C ASP A 462 45.30 20.50 -3.46
N ASP A 463 46.22 19.54 -3.39
CA ASP A 463 46.20 18.36 -4.27
C ASP A 463 47.02 17.15 -3.78
N TYR A 464 47.37 17.08 -2.48
CA TYR A 464 48.16 15.96 -1.96
C TYR A 464 47.32 14.99 -1.13
N VAL A 465 47.59 13.70 -1.35
CA VAL A 465 47.27 12.62 -0.41
C VAL A 465 48.58 12.15 0.21
N LEU A 466 48.70 12.26 1.52
CA LEU A 466 49.85 11.78 2.27
C LEU A 466 49.51 10.43 2.91
N CYS A 467 50.40 9.44 2.77
CA CYS A 467 50.31 8.19 3.50
C CYS A 467 51.54 8.04 4.40
N ARG A 468 51.32 7.86 5.71
CA ARG A 468 52.39 7.58 6.67
C ARG A 468 52.47 6.08 6.95
N GLU A 469 53.65 5.52 6.69
CA GLU A 469 53.98 4.13 7.02
C GLU A 469 55.16 4.14 8.00
N GLY A 470 54.93 3.76 9.26
CA GLY A 470 55.91 3.94 10.33
C GLY A 470 56.21 5.42 10.61
N ASN A 471 57.46 5.85 10.41
CA ASN A 471 57.90 7.24 10.60
C ASN A 471 58.11 8.01 9.29
N GLU A 472 57.85 7.40 8.14
CA GLU A 472 58.05 8.03 6.84
C GLU A 472 56.71 8.45 6.22
N TRP A 473 56.71 9.62 5.59
CA TRP A 473 55.60 10.13 4.81
C TRP A 473 55.82 9.90 3.32
N ARG A 474 54.79 9.40 2.65
CA ARG A 474 54.74 9.26 1.18
C ARG A 474 53.72 10.24 0.61
N PRO A 475 54.16 11.40 0.10
CA PRO A 475 53.27 12.33 -0.57
C PRO A 475 52.94 11.83 -1.98
N THR A 476 51.65 11.75 -2.29
CA THR A 476 51.15 11.48 -3.65
C THR A 476 50.39 12.70 -4.14
N ARG A 477 50.82 13.25 -5.28
CA ARG A 477 50.19 14.40 -5.91
C ARG A 477 49.10 13.94 -6.88
N LEU A 478 47.92 14.55 -6.79
CA LEU A 478 46.82 14.23 -7.68
C LEU A 478 46.98 14.92 -9.05
N PRO A 479 46.58 14.27 -10.16
CA PRO A 479 46.47 14.92 -11.47
C PRO A 479 45.58 16.16 -11.39
N ARG A 480 45.97 17.25 -12.05
CA ARG A 480 45.21 18.51 -12.07
C ARG A 480 44.63 18.76 -13.47
N HIS A 481 43.31 18.74 -13.59
CA HIS A 481 42.60 19.24 -14.77
C HIS A 481 41.82 20.53 -14.46
N SER A 482 41.54 20.79 -13.18
CA SER A 482 40.93 22.00 -12.64
C SER A 482 41.86 22.75 -11.68
N ALA A 483 41.46 23.96 -11.29
CA ALA A 483 42.28 24.88 -10.50
C ALA A 483 42.51 24.44 -9.04
N ARG A 484 41.64 23.59 -8.45
CA ARG A 484 41.71 23.19 -7.01
C ARG A 484 41.15 21.78 -6.74
N PRO A 485 41.93 20.71 -6.96
CA PRO A 485 41.48 19.32 -6.79
C PRO A 485 41.61 18.78 -5.36
N TYR A 486 41.46 19.64 -4.34
CA TYR A 486 41.80 19.25 -2.96
C TYR A 486 40.95 18.08 -2.47
N VAL A 487 41.56 17.29 -1.58
CA VAL A 487 40.97 16.05 -1.07
C VAL A 487 40.01 16.40 0.07
N SER A 488 38.72 16.20 -0.18
CA SER A 488 37.65 16.52 0.76
C SER A 488 37.41 15.43 1.79
N THR A 489 37.64 14.16 1.43
CA THR A 489 37.27 13.01 2.26
C THR A 489 38.05 11.75 1.90
N LEU A 490 38.17 10.82 2.85
CA LEU A 490 38.87 9.54 2.73
C LEU A 490 38.00 8.41 3.30
N ALA A 491 38.06 7.23 2.68
CA ALA A 491 37.41 6.02 3.21
C ALA A 491 38.19 4.75 2.85
N GLU A 492 38.16 3.73 3.71
CA GLU A 492 38.79 2.43 3.46
C GLU A 492 37.73 1.34 3.28
N GLN A 493 37.88 0.52 2.24
CA GLN A 493 37.11 -0.70 2.06
C GLN A 493 37.72 -1.91 2.80
N PRO A 494 36.94 -2.94 3.15
CA PRO A 494 37.44 -4.11 3.88
C PRO A 494 38.57 -4.88 3.19
N ASP A 495 38.75 -4.69 1.88
CA ASP A 495 39.83 -5.31 1.12
C ASP A 495 41.15 -4.50 1.11
N GLY A 496 41.24 -3.46 1.95
CA GLY A 496 42.39 -2.58 2.11
C GLY A 496 42.53 -1.50 1.02
N THR A 497 41.51 -1.31 0.17
CA THR A 497 41.47 -0.22 -0.80
C THR A 497 41.14 1.09 -0.10
N VAL A 498 41.98 2.11 -0.25
CA VAL A 498 41.71 3.46 0.26
C VAL A 498 41.20 4.33 -0.89
N TRP A 499 40.12 5.06 -0.64
CA TRP A 499 39.49 5.98 -1.57
C TRP A 499 39.66 7.41 -1.10
N ALA A 500 40.00 8.31 -2.02
CA ALA A 500 40.04 9.74 -1.78
C ALA A 500 39.04 10.46 -2.68
N GLY A 501 38.16 11.24 -2.08
CA GLY A 501 37.25 12.14 -2.78
C GLY A 501 37.90 13.49 -3.02
N SER A 502 37.77 14.00 -4.25
CA SER A 502 38.24 15.32 -4.63
C SER A 502 37.07 16.30 -4.77
N ALA A 503 37.31 17.55 -4.42
CA ALA A 503 36.41 18.65 -4.66
C ALA A 503 36.34 19.10 -6.14
N SER A 504 36.98 18.41 -7.09
CA SER A 504 36.77 18.71 -8.52
C SER A 504 37.10 17.59 -9.50
N GLU A 505 37.87 16.58 -9.09
CA GLU A 505 38.44 15.56 -10.00
C GLU A 505 37.80 14.17 -9.84
N GLY A 506 36.74 14.06 -9.03
CA GLY A 506 36.10 12.78 -8.74
C GLY A 506 36.83 11.98 -7.66
N LEU A 507 36.92 10.66 -7.84
CA LEU A 507 37.49 9.72 -6.87
C LEU A 507 38.85 9.22 -7.32
N PHE A 508 39.74 9.04 -6.35
CA PHE A 508 41.01 8.36 -6.52
C PHE A 508 41.04 7.08 -5.70
N GLN A 509 41.33 5.98 -6.36
CA GLN A 509 41.52 4.67 -5.76
C GLN A 509 43.00 4.42 -5.48
N PHE A 510 43.34 4.01 -4.25
CA PHE A 510 44.66 3.58 -3.86
C PHE A 510 44.63 2.10 -3.43
N LYS A 511 45.28 1.23 -4.20
CA LYS A 511 45.36 -0.21 -3.89
C LYS A 511 46.70 -0.81 -4.29
N GLY A 512 47.38 -1.46 -3.34
CA GLY A 512 48.66 -2.15 -3.61
C GLY A 512 49.74 -1.24 -4.22
N GLY A 513 49.76 0.05 -3.86
CA GLY A 513 50.68 1.05 -4.40
C GLY A 513 50.32 1.59 -5.78
N LYS A 514 49.20 1.15 -6.39
CA LYS A 514 48.68 1.71 -7.64
C LYS A 514 47.57 2.73 -7.38
N GLN A 515 47.49 3.73 -8.25
CA GLN A 515 46.46 4.76 -8.26
C GLN A 515 45.59 4.63 -9.52
N ALA A 516 44.28 4.80 -9.39
CA ALA A 516 43.34 4.95 -10.49
C ALA A 516 42.37 6.09 -10.20
N GLN A 517 41.93 6.82 -11.24
CA GLN A 517 40.95 7.89 -11.13
C GLN A 517 39.59 7.42 -11.68
N ILE A 518 38.52 7.92 -11.06
CA ILE A 518 37.13 7.71 -11.48
C ILE A 518 36.44 9.05 -11.44
N ASP A 519 35.75 9.38 -12.51
CA ASP A 519 35.06 10.66 -12.69
C ASP A 519 33.63 10.43 -13.19
N ALA A 520 32.94 11.52 -13.56
CA ALA A 520 31.59 11.51 -14.09
C ALA A 520 31.51 10.77 -15.44
N SER A 521 32.59 10.76 -16.23
CA SER A 521 32.65 9.98 -17.48
C SER A 521 32.66 8.47 -17.21
N SER A 522 33.11 8.07 -16.02
CA SER A 522 33.10 6.68 -15.56
C SER A 522 31.73 6.22 -15.04
N GLY A 523 30.78 7.13 -14.78
CA GLY A 523 29.43 6.83 -14.29
C GLY A 523 29.07 7.46 -12.93
N LEU A 524 29.93 8.29 -12.33
CA LEU A 524 29.56 9.11 -11.19
C LEU A 524 28.56 10.21 -11.61
N SER A 525 27.67 10.61 -10.70
CA SER A 525 26.73 11.70 -10.98
C SER A 525 27.41 13.08 -11.13
N ASP A 526 28.56 13.30 -10.50
CA ASP A 526 29.37 14.52 -10.60
C ASP A 526 30.81 14.25 -10.09
N ASN A 527 31.76 15.12 -10.47
CA ASN A 527 33.16 15.08 -10.03
C ASN A 527 33.39 15.76 -8.67
N PHE A 528 32.41 16.50 -8.18
CA PHE A 528 32.47 17.17 -6.89
C PHE A 528 32.12 16.19 -5.77
N ILE A 529 33.13 15.56 -5.15
CA ILE A 529 32.93 14.57 -4.09
C ILE A 529 32.93 15.27 -2.73
N GLU A 530 31.84 15.13 -1.98
CA GLU A 530 31.65 15.78 -0.68
C GLU A 530 31.73 14.78 0.48
N SER A 531 31.29 13.53 0.26
CA SER A 531 31.31 12.50 1.30
C SER A 531 31.54 11.10 0.75
N LEU A 532 32.23 10.29 1.55
CA LEU A 532 32.42 8.86 1.30
C LEU A 532 31.99 8.07 2.53
N LEU A 533 31.34 6.94 2.28
CA LEU A 533 30.99 5.98 3.31
C LEU A 533 31.15 4.57 2.76
N VAL A 534 31.84 3.72 3.51
CA VAL A 534 31.83 2.28 3.24
C VAL A 534 30.80 1.64 4.16
N ASP A 535 29.78 1.02 3.57
CA ASP A 535 28.74 0.35 4.35
C ASP A 535 29.22 -0.97 4.96
N ARG A 536 28.43 -1.53 5.86
CA ARG A 536 28.69 -2.83 6.52
C ARG A 536 28.85 -4.02 5.56
N ASP A 537 28.35 -3.91 4.34
CA ASP A 537 28.47 -4.93 3.29
C ASP A 537 29.71 -4.69 2.40
N GLY A 538 30.51 -3.66 2.69
CA GLY A 538 31.73 -3.31 1.95
C GLY A 538 31.51 -2.47 0.69
N ASN A 539 30.29 -1.96 0.46
CA ASN A 539 30.01 -1.10 -0.69
C ASN A 539 30.45 0.33 -0.43
N LEU A 540 30.99 0.98 -1.45
CA LEU A 540 31.33 2.39 -1.39
C LEU A 540 30.12 3.24 -1.78
N TRP A 541 29.70 4.11 -0.89
CA TRP A 541 28.74 5.17 -1.13
C TRP A 541 29.47 6.49 -1.27
N VAL A 542 29.03 7.28 -2.25
CA VAL A 542 29.69 8.50 -2.70
C VAL A 542 28.64 9.59 -2.82
N GLY A 543 28.71 10.56 -1.91
CA GLY A 543 27.93 11.78 -2.00
C GLY A 543 28.64 12.80 -2.89
N THR A 544 27.93 13.28 -3.91
CA THR A 544 28.45 14.29 -4.83
C THR A 544 27.59 15.56 -4.82
N GLY A 545 28.05 16.61 -5.49
CA GLY A 545 27.27 17.82 -5.71
C GLY A 545 25.97 17.62 -6.50
N ALA A 546 25.81 16.48 -7.19
CA ALA A 546 24.65 16.20 -8.04
C ALA A 546 23.95 14.85 -7.79
N GLY A 547 24.35 14.08 -6.78
CA GLY A 547 23.54 12.96 -6.30
C GLY A 547 24.27 12.00 -5.37
N LEU A 548 23.59 10.92 -5.03
CA LEU A 548 24.16 9.80 -4.29
C LEU A 548 24.55 8.70 -5.28
N ASN A 549 25.80 8.22 -5.21
CA ASN A 549 26.26 7.09 -5.99
C ASN A 549 26.63 5.93 -5.07
N ARG A 550 26.37 4.72 -5.54
CA ARG A 550 26.95 3.50 -4.99
C ARG A 550 27.87 2.89 -6.01
N VAL A 551 29.11 2.68 -5.61
CA VAL A 551 30.19 2.14 -6.45
C VAL A 551 30.53 0.74 -5.98
N ARG A 552 30.57 -0.19 -6.93
CA ARG A 552 30.83 -1.61 -6.67
C ARG A 552 31.68 -2.24 -7.75
N ARG A 553 32.33 -3.36 -7.42
CA ARG A 553 32.96 -4.22 -8.43
C ARG A 553 31.90 -4.99 -9.20
N SER A 554 31.86 -4.78 -10.51
CA SER A 554 30.95 -5.47 -11.42
C SER A 554 31.11 -6.98 -11.31
N SER A 555 30.01 -7.71 -11.33
CA SER A 555 29.99 -9.17 -11.54
C SER A 555 30.06 -9.54 -13.02
N LEU A 556 29.96 -8.55 -13.90
CA LEU A 556 29.94 -8.69 -15.34
C LEU A 556 31.10 -7.92 -15.96
N SER A 557 31.65 -8.45 -17.04
CA SER A 557 32.49 -7.67 -17.95
C SER A 557 31.69 -7.35 -19.19
N SER A 558 31.67 -6.09 -19.61
CA SER A 558 31.02 -5.67 -20.85
C SER A 558 32.10 -5.28 -21.84
N PHE A 559 31.97 -5.72 -23.09
CA PHE A 559 32.89 -5.43 -24.18
C PHE A 559 32.10 -4.80 -25.34
N GLY A 560 32.54 -3.63 -25.79
CA GLY A 560 31.92 -2.88 -26.87
C GLY A 560 32.97 -2.22 -27.76
N GLN A 561 32.67 -1.02 -28.24
CA GLN A 561 33.56 -0.27 -29.14
C GLN A 561 34.93 0.04 -28.52
N GLY A 562 34.96 0.37 -27.23
CA GLY A 562 36.20 0.66 -26.50
C GLY A 562 37.19 -0.50 -26.50
N GLU A 563 36.69 -1.73 -26.65
CA GLU A 563 37.49 -2.95 -26.67
C GLU A 563 37.68 -3.51 -28.08
N GLY A 564 37.32 -2.77 -29.14
CA GLY A 564 37.63 -3.10 -30.54
C GLY A 564 36.51 -3.76 -31.36
N LEU A 565 35.29 -3.85 -30.82
CA LEU A 565 34.10 -4.21 -31.62
C LEU A 565 33.60 -3.01 -32.44
N ASP A 566 32.87 -3.25 -33.53
CA ASP A 566 32.20 -2.17 -34.26
C ASP A 566 30.83 -1.82 -33.65
N TYR A 567 30.19 -0.77 -34.17
CA TYR A 567 28.82 -0.43 -33.81
C TYR A 567 27.84 -1.52 -34.26
N GLY A 568 26.86 -1.83 -33.41
CA GLY A 568 25.74 -2.69 -33.73
C GLY A 568 25.68 -4.01 -32.95
N PRO A 569 24.58 -4.76 -33.11
CA PRO A 569 24.30 -5.96 -32.32
C PRO A 569 25.26 -7.09 -32.66
N VAL A 570 25.76 -7.77 -31.63
CA VAL A 570 26.47 -9.04 -31.81
C VAL A 570 25.44 -10.14 -32.04
N GLN A 571 25.58 -10.91 -33.12
CA GLN A 571 24.58 -11.89 -33.56
C GLN A 571 24.91 -13.31 -33.11
N GLY A 572 26.19 -13.65 -33.00
CA GLY A 572 26.64 -14.99 -32.60
C GLY A 572 28.05 -14.98 -32.03
N LEU A 573 28.36 -16.00 -31.22
CA LEU A 573 29.62 -16.20 -30.53
C LEU A 573 30.08 -17.65 -30.65
N ALA A 574 31.39 -17.88 -30.80
CA ALA A 574 31.97 -19.21 -30.75
C ALA A 574 33.37 -19.21 -30.11
N GLU A 575 33.65 -20.18 -29.24
CA GLU A 575 35.01 -20.44 -28.74
C GLU A 575 35.71 -21.39 -29.72
N VAL A 576 36.56 -20.85 -30.59
CA VAL A 576 37.24 -21.62 -31.64
C VAL A 576 38.52 -22.32 -31.14
N ALA A 577 39.12 -21.79 -30.07
CA ALA A 577 40.21 -22.42 -29.34
C ALA A 577 40.13 -21.96 -27.88
N PRO A 578 40.75 -22.67 -26.91
CA PRO A 578 40.70 -22.27 -25.50
C PRO A 578 41.10 -20.80 -25.31
N GLY A 579 40.16 -19.96 -24.90
CA GLY A 579 40.36 -18.51 -24.69
C GLY A 579 40.36 -17.63 -25.95
N VAL A 580 40.14 -18.21 -27.14
CA VAL A 580 39.97 -17.47 -28.40
C VAL A 580 38.50 -17.49 -28.81
N ILE A 581 37.87 -16.32 -28.78
CA ILE A 581 36.44 -16.16 -29.05
C ILE A 581 36.25 -15.41 -30.36
N TRP A 582 35.37 -15.90 -31.23
CA TRP A 582 34.89 -15.17 -32.39
C TRP A 582 33.51 -14.57 -32.11
N ALA A 583 33.31 -13.33 -32.57
CA ALA A 583 32.06 -12.60 -32.47
C ALA A 583 31.63 -12.11 -33.85
N ALA A 584 30.36 -12.34 -34.18
CA ALA A 584 29.74 -11.89 -35.42
C ALA A 584 28.95 -10.59 -35.21
N GLN A 585 29.23 -9.57 -36.02
CA GLN A 585 28.47 -8.32 -36.10
C GLN A 585 28.15 -7.98 -37.57
N PRO A 586 27.21 -7.07 -37.85
CA PRO A 586 26.92 -6.63 -39.22
C PRO A 586 28.18 -6.16 -39.98
N GLY A 587 29.15 -5.57 -39.28
CA GLY A 587 30.43 -5.11 -39.84
C GLY A 587 31.45 -6.20 -40.17
N GLY A 588 31.27 -7.44 -39.68
CA GLY A 588 32.17 -8.56 -39.93
C GLY A 588 32.36 -9.52 -38.74
N LEU A 589 33.42 -10.32 -38.82
CA LEU A 589 33.88 -11.23 -37.76
C LEU A 589 35.03 -10.62 -36.97
N TYR A 590 34.95 -10.70 -35.65
CA TYR A 590 35.95 -10.18 -34.72
C TYR A 590 36.48 -11.32 -33.85
N GLN A 591 37.76 -11.27 -33.52
CA GLN A 591 38.45 -12.24 -32.70
C GLN A 591 38.93 -11.60 -31.39
N TRP A 592 38.71 -12.30 -30.28
CA TRP A 592 39.23 -11.96 -28.97
C TRP A 592 40.42 -12.85 -28.60
N GLU A 593 41.55 -12.23 -28.26
CA GLU A 593 42.78 -12.91 -27.78
C GLU A 593 43.17 -12.49 -26.35
N GLY A 594 42.19 -12.22 -25.49
CA GLY A 594 42.42 -11.97 -24.06
C GLY A 594 42.73 -10.51 -23.69
N ARG A 595 42.76 -9.58 -24.65
CA ARG A 595 42.90 -8.14 -24.38
C ARG A 595 41.82 -7.30 -25.06
N ASN A 596 41.78 -7.33 -26.39
CA ASN A 596 40.85 -6.57 -27.22
C ASN A 596 40.31 -7.50 -28.32
N PHE A 597 39.19 -7.08 -28.91
CA PHE A 597 38.70 -7.58 -30.18
C PHE A 597 39.49 -6.96 -31.33
N SER A 598 39.79 -7.77 -32.34
CA SER A 598 40.31 -7.32 -33.62
C SER A 598 39.54 -7.97 -34.76
N PRO A 599 39.30 -7.28 -35.89
CA PRO A 599 38.73 -7.90 -37.07
C PRO A 599 39.55 -9.13 -37.50
N LEU A 600 38.88 -10.23 -37.88
CA LEU A 600 39.53 -11.49 -38.24
C LEU A 600 40.42 -11.38 -39.49
N MET A 601 40.24 -10.34 -40.32
CA MET A 601 41.09 -10.08 -41.49
C MET A 601 41.53 -8.61 -41.54
N ASN A 602 42.84 -8.40 -41.44
CA ASN A 602 43.50 -7.09 -41.56
C ASN A 602 44.13 -6.95 -42.95
N GLY A 603 43.76 -5.89 -43.68
CA GLY A 603 44.36 -5.44 -44.94
C GLY A 603 43.34 -4.73 -45.83
N ASP A 604 43.75 -3.70 -46.56
CA ASP A 604 42.90 -2.88 -47.49
C ASP A 604 42.23 -3.70 -48.62
N SER A 605 42.48 -5.01 -48.68
CA SER A 605 42.04 -5.92 -49.74
C SER A 605 41.42 -7.23 -49.22
N ALA A 606 41.21 -7.39 -47.91
CA ALA A 606 40.57 -8.59 -47.37
C ALA A 606 39.04 -8.45 -47.31
N PRO A 607 38.26 -9.49 -47.66
CA PRO A 607 36.81 -9.44 -47.59
C PRO A 607 36.36 -9.35 -46.13
N ARG A 608 35.70 -8.24 -45.76
CA ARG A 608 34.82 -8.26 -44.58
C ARG A 608 33.77 -9.35 -44.83
N TYR A 609 33.39 -10.09 -43.80
CA TYR A 609 32.31 -11.09 -43.88
C TYR A 609 31.01 -10.49 -43.33
N PRO A 610 30.35 -9.57 -44.08
CA PRO A 610 29.11 -8.98 -43.60
C PRO A 610 28.03 -10.05 -43.52
N ASP A 611 27.04 -9.77 -42.67
CA ASP A 611 25.81 -10.54 -42.53
C ASP A 611 25.99 -11.96 -41.96
N VAL A 612 26.99 -12.17 -41.10
CA VAL A 612 27.06 -13.40 -40.30
C VAL A 612 26.00 -13.36 -39.20
N SER A 613 25.14 -14.37 -39.22
CA SER A 613 23.94 -14.48 -38.38
C SER A 613 24.16 -15.39 -37.16
N ALA A 614 24.95 -16.45 -37.30
CA ALA A 614 25.29 -17.40 -36.22
C ALA A 614 26.69 -18.01 -36.45
N LEU A 615 27.32 -18.47 -35.36
CA LEU A 615 28.63 -19.13 -35.38
C LEU A 615 28.54 -20.46 -34.64
N LEU A 616 29.19 -21.50 -35.15
CA LEU A 616 29.30 -22.79 -34.47
C LEU A 616 30.72 -23.34 -34.65
N ALA A 617 31.46 -23.45 -33.56
CA ALA A 617 32.73 -24.18 -33.53
C ALA A 617 32.46 -25.67 -33.31
N GLY A 618 32.83 -26.51 -34.28
CA GLY A 618 32.74 -27.96 -34.18
C GLY A 618 33.89 -28.55 -33.37
N THR A 619 33.70 -29.74 -32.81
CA THR A 619 34.72 -30.42 -32.00
C THR A 619 35.94 -30.90 -32.81
N GLU A 620 35.75 -31.24 -34.08
CA GLU A 620 36.80 -31.71 -35.01
C GLU A 620 36.74 -31.05 -36.40
N CYS A 621 35.76 -30.17 -36.66
CA CYS A 621 35.39 -29.73 -38.01
C CYS A 621 35.61 -28.24 -38.27
N GLY A 622 36.45 -27.56 -37.48
CA GLY A 622 36.66 -26.11 -37.62
C GLY A 622 35.46 -25.26 -37.17
N CYS A 623 35.34 -24.04 -37.68
CA CYS A 623 34.26 -23.09 -37.32
C CYS A 623 33.35 -22.82 -38.51
N TRP A 624 32.03 -22.82 -38.29
CA TRP A 624 31.01 -22.56 -39.30
C TRP A 624 30.34 -21.21 -39.03
N ALA A 625 30.16 -20.40 -40.07
CA ALA A 625 29.50 -19.09 -39.99
C ALA A 625 28.30 -18.99 -40.94
N ALA A 626 27.10 -18.94 -40.35
CA ALA A 626 25.83 -18.83 -41.05
C ALA A 626 25.64 -17.41 -41.63
N ARG A 627 25.11 -17.30 -42.85
CA ARG A 627 24.89 -16.02 -43.53
C ARG A 627 23.58 -16.01 -44.30
N GLY A 628 23.12 -14.81 -44.65
CA GLY A 628 21.94 -14.61 -45.51
C GLY A 628 22.05 -15.20 -46.92
N HIS A 629 23.26 -15.52 -47.38
CA HIS A 629 23.54 -16.03 -48.73
C HIS A 629 24.45 -17.28 -48.73
N GLY A 630 24.41 -18.07 -47.66
CA GLY A 630 25.07 -19.37 -47.59
C GLY A 630 25.71 -19.61 -46.22
N LEU A 631 26.67 -20.51 -46.20
CA LEU A 631 27.39 -20.94 -45.01
C LEU A 631 28.89 -20.89 -45.29
N LEU A 632 29.67 -20.26 -44.44
CA LEU A 632 31.13 -20.27 -44.54
C LEU A 632 31.72 -21.34 -43.63
N HIS A 633 32.71 -22.06 -44.13
CA HIS A 633 33.46 -23.05 -43.37
C HIS A 633 34.92 -22.63 -43.22
N PHE A 634 35.38 -22.55 -41.98
CA PHE A 634 36.76 -22.27 -41.61
C PHE A 634 37.41 -23.56 -41.08
N GLU A 635 38.24 -24.21 -41.89
CA GLU A 635 38.87 -25.49 -41.55
C GLU A 635 39.81 -25.38 -40.34
N ASP A 636 40.75 -24.43 -40.38
CA ASP A 636 41.60 -24.08 -39.23
C ASP A 636 41.24 -22.68 -38.70
N PRO A 637 40.42 -22.59 -37.64
CA PRO A 637 40.02 -21.31 -37.09
C PRO A 637 41.14 -20.60 -36.30
N LYS A 638 42.34 -21.19 -36.17
CA LYS A 638 43.53 -20.49 -35.65
C LYS A 638 44.32 -19.75 -36.73
N LEU A 639 44.17 -20.17 -37.99
CA LEU A 639 44.84 -19.62 -39.18
C LEU A 639 43.81 -19.50 -40.30
N PRO A 640 42.89 -18.53 -40.22
CA PRO A 640 41.79 -18.43 -41.18
C PRO A 640 42.33 -18.13 -42.59
N ALA A 641 42.43 -19.17 -43.42
CA ALA A 641 42.52 -19.05 -44.88
C ALA A 641 41.18 -18.56 -45.45
N GLU A 642 41.08 -18.38 -46.77
CA GLU A 642 39.77 -18.10 -47.38
C GLU A 642 38.79 -19.24 -47.06
N PRO A 643 37.62 -18.94 -46.46
CA PRO A 643 36.65 -19.95 -46.06
C PRO A 643 35.95 -20.55 -47.27
N GLU A 644 35.58 -21.82 -47.17
CA GLU A 644 34.78 -22.48 -48.19
C GLU A 644 33.31 -22.01 -48.10
N LEU A 645 32.73 -21.56 -49.22
CA LEU A 645 31.32 -21.21 -49.31
C LEU A 645 30.47 -22.44 -49.63
N CYS A 646 29.59 -22.80 -48.69
CA CYS A 646 28.61 -23.87 -48.79
C CYS A 646 27.18 -23.31 -48.94
N LEU A 647 26.27 -24.11 -49.49
CA LEU A 647 24.83 -23.79 -49.60
C LEU A 647 24.54 -22.40 -50.21
N GLU A 648 25.26 -22.04 -51.26
CA GLU A 648 25.15 -20.72 -51.91
C GLU A 648 23.69 -20.38 -52.30
N GLY A 649 23.28 -19.15 -52.03
CA GLY A 649 21.93 -18.65 -52.31
C GLY A 649 20.86 -19.04 -51.28
N ARG A 650 21.22 -19.76 -50.21
CA ARG A 650 20.32 -20.08 -49.09
C ARG A 650 20.52 -19.12 -47.92
N ASN A 651 19.43 -18.77 -47.24
CA ASN A 651 19.49 -17.91 -46.07
C ASN A 651 19.64 -18.76 -44.80
N VAL A 652 20.89 -19.00 -44.40
CA VAL A 652 21.21 -19.86 -43.27
C VAL A 652 21.14 -19.08 -41.96
N ILE A 653 20.36 -19.59 -41.01
CA ILE A 653 20.03 -18.88 -39.76
C ILE A 653 20.02 -19.78 -38.52
N SER A 654 20.37 -21.07 -38.62
CA SER A 654 20.60 -21.88 -37.42
C SER A 654 21.51 -23.04 -37.73
N LEU A 655 22.38 -23.35 -36.76
CA LEU A 655 23.41 -24.38 -36.86
C LEU A 655 23.32 -25.29 -35.63
N ALA A 656 23.52 -26.59 -35.81
CA ALA A 656 23.65 -27.54 -34.71
C ALA A 656 24.55 -28.72 -35.08
N GLU A 657 25.44 -29.12 -34.19
CA GLU A 657 26.30 -30.29 -34.38
C GLU A 657 25.46 -31.58 -34.21
N ASP A 658 25.68 -32.55 -35.09
CA ASP A 658 25.15 -33.91 -35.02
C ASP A 658 26.09 -34.77 -34.17
N ARG A 659 25.58 -35.86 -33.58
CA ARG A 659 26.40 -36.74 -32.72
C ARG A 659 27.59 -37.39 -33.39
N GLU A 660 27.52 -37.58 -34.70
CA GLU A 660 28.58 -38.18 -35.51
C GLU A 660 29.58 -37.12 -36.03
N GLY A 661 29.56 -35.90 -35.50
CA GLY A 661 30.39 -34.78 -36.00
C GLY A 661 29.87 -34.17 -37.31
N GLY A 662 28.65 -34.52 -37.73
CA GLY A 662 27.96 -33.87 -38.84
C GLY A 662 27.37 -32.51 -38.44
N LEU A 663 26.78 -31.80 -39.41
CA LEU A 663 26.18 -30.49 -39.17
C LEU A 663 24.72 -30.46 -39.65
N TRP A 664 23.84 -30.00 -38.78
CA TRP A 664 22.45 -29.64 -39.09
C TRP A 664 22.35 -28.15 -39.35
N VAL A 665 21.63 -27.79 -40.41
CA VAL A 665 21.43 -26.41 -40.84
C VAL A 665 19.97 -26.13 -41.07
N GLY A 666 19.46 -25.07 -40.45
CA GLY A 666 18.14 -24.52 -40.69
C GLY A 666 18.19 -23.22 -41.48
N THR A 667 17.28 -23.08 -42.45
CA THR A 667 17.19 -21.87 -43.27
C THR A 667 15.98 -21.01 -42.91
N ARG A 668 16.01 -19.75 -43.36
CA ARG A 668 14.90 -18.79 -43.20
C ARG A 668 13.67 -19.21 -44.02
N GLU A 669 13.88 -19.93 -45.11
CA GLU A 669 12.82 -20.49 -45.95
C GLU A 669 12.14 -21.72 -45.32
N GLY A 670 12.66 -22.22 -44.21
CA GLY A 670 12.12 -23.40 -43.53
C GLY A 670 12.67 -24.73 -44.04
N GLU A 671 13.81 -24.71 -44.74
CA GLU A 671 14.49 -25.91 -45.22
C GLU A 671 15.47 -26.43 -44.16
N LEU A 672 15.51 -27.75 -43.99
CA LEU A 672 16.44 -28.44 -43.11
C LEU A 672 17.49 -29.19 -43.96
N TRP A 673 18.76 -28.90 -43.71
CA TRP A 673 19.89 -29.50 -44.40
C TRP A 673 20.79 -30.24 -43.42
N ARG A 674 21.43 -31.31 -43.89
CA ARG A 674 22.41 -32.09 -43.13
C ARG A 674 23.69 -32.25 -43.93
N TRP A 675 24.82 -31.97 -43.29
CA TRP A 675 26.14 -32.30 -43.79
C TRP A 675 26.69 -33.53 -43.09
N ARG A 676 27.26 -34.44 -43.90
CA ARG A 676 28.00 -35.63 -43.51
C ARG A 676 29.17 -35.82 -44.48
N ALA A 677 30.01 -36.83 -44.29
CA ALA A 677 31.11 -37.16 -45.21
C ALA A 677 30.70 -37.32 -46.69
N SER A 678 29.43 -37.62 -46.98
CA SER A 678 28.86 -37.69 -48.34
C SER A 678 28.43 -36.35 -48.94
N GLY A 679 28.66 -35.22 -48.24
CA GLY A 679 28.23 -33.88 -48.63
C GLY A 679 26.88 -33.46 -48.05
N TRP A 680 26.33 -32.36 -48.59
CA TRP A 680 25.08 -31.75 -48.15
C TRP A 680 23.84 -32.49 -48.68
N THR A 681 22.89 -32.77 -47.79
CA THR A 681 21.62 -33.43 -48.14
C THR A 681 20.43 -32.67 -47.54
N ALA A 682 19.47 -32.30 -48.40
CA ALA A 682 18.22 -31.68 -47.98
C ALA A 682 17.28 -32.73 -47.37
N GLN A 683 16.71 -32.44 -46.21
CA GLN A 683 15.71 -33.28 -45.58
C GLN A 683 14.32 -32.98 -46.15
N THR A 684 14.01 -33.58 -47.29
CA THR A 684 12.74 -33.37 -48.01
C THR A 684 11.51 -33.86 -47.23
N ASN A 685 11.71 -34.73 -46.24
CA ASN A 685 10.68 -35.14 -45.28
C ASN A 685 10.42 -34.08 -44.19
N TYR A 686 11.04 -32.89 -44.25
CA TYR A 686 10.79 -31.75 -43.37
C TYR A 686 10.55 -30.50 -44.24
N ALA A 687 9.28 -30.18 -44.50
CA ALA A 687 8.88 -28.99 -45.24
C ALA A 687 7.94 -28.15 -44.36
N GLN A 688 8.45 -27.06 -43.82
CA GLN A 688 7.63 -26.01 -43.21
C GLN A 688 7.86 -24.70 -43.96
N ARG A 689 6.85 -23.82 -43.96
CA ARG A 689 6.95 -22.47 -44.53
C ARG A 689 7.50 -21.45 -43.52
N HIS A 690 7.98 -21.92 -42.37
CA HIS A 690 8.40 -21.09 -41.24
C HIS A 690 9.92 -21.15 -41.08
N PRO A 691 10.60 -20.02 -40.79
CA PRO A 691 12.03 -19.99 -40.50
C PRO A 691 12.42 -20.97 -39.39
N ILE A 692 13.51 -21.73 -39.59
CA ILE A 692 14.06 -22.63 -38.57
C ILE A 692 15.08 -21.87 -37.73
N THR A 693 14.71 -21.52 -36.50
CA THR A 693 15.49 -20.62 -35.62
C THR A 693 16.40 -21.35 -34.64
N ALA A 694 16.08 -22.60 -34.29
CA ALA A 694 16.86 -23.39 -33.35
C ALA A 694 16.76 -24.88 -33.65
N ILE A 695 17.86 -25.61 -33.49
CA ILE A 695 17.95 -27.05 -33.71
C ILE A 695 18.77 -27.66 -32.57
N VAL A 696 18.27 -28.72 -31.95
CA VAL A 696 19.02 -29.52 -30.95
C VAL A 696 18.71 -30.99 -31.14
N GLN A 697 19.71 -31.85 -30.99
CA GLN A 697 19.56 -33.31 -31.04
C GLN A 697 19.75 -33.91 -29.64
N ASP A 698 18.88 -34.85 -29.25
CA ASP A 698 18.93 -35.51 -27.93
C ASP A 698 19.91 -36.68 -27.83
N ALA A 699 19.87 -37.38 -26.68
CA ALA A 699 20.51 -38.64 -26.27
C ALA A 699 20.21 -39.89 -27.13
N GLU A 700 19.08 -39.87 -27.84
CA GLU A 700 18.49 -41.01 -28.54
C GLU A 700 18.41 -40.80 -30.06
N GLY A 701 18.73 -39.60 -30.55
CA GLY A 701 18.82 -39.25 -31.96
C GLY A 701 17.59 -38.48 -32.44
N THR A 702 16.70 -38.12 -31.52
CA THR A 702 15.55 -37.26 -31.79
C THR A 702 16.04 -35.85 -32.07
N LEU A 703 15.55 -35.27 -33.16
CA LEU A 703 15.80 -33.89 -33.52
C LEU A 703 14.63 -33.02 -33.03
N TRP A 704 14.96 -31.97 -32.28
CA TRP A 704 14.04 -30.92 -31.86
C TRP A 704 14.31 -29.66 -32.67
N ILE A 705 13.27 -29.15 -33.31
CA ILE A 705 13.37 -28.04 -34.26
C ILE A 705 12.40 -26.96 -33.83
N GLY A 706 12.94 -25.80 -33.47
CA GLY A 706 12.20 -24.59 -33.18
C GLY A 706 12.01 -23.76 -34.44
N THR A 707 10.84 -23.15 -34.58
CA THR A 707 10.51 -22.31 -35.73
C THR A 707 9.93 -20.96 -35.31
N GLU A 708 10.00 -20.00 -36.22
CA GLU A 708 9.36 -18.70 -36.07
C GLU A 708 7.93 -18.74 -36.64
N GLY A 709 6.95 -18.91 -35.75
CA GLY A 709 5.52 -18.93 -36.08
C GLY A 709 4.92 -20.33 -36.28
N GLY A 710 5.75 -21.38 -36.36
CA GLY A 710 5.30 -22.77 -36.39
C GLY A 710 5.45 -23.51 -35.06
N GLY A 711 6.05 -22.94 -34.01
CA GLY A 711 6.29 -23.66 -32.76
C GLY A 711 7.35 -24.76 -32.88
N LEU A 712 7.19 -25.83 -32.09
CA LEU A 712 8.19 -26.88 -31.91
C LEU A 712 7.84 -28.14 -32.70
N SER A 713 8.81 -28.65 -33.45
CA SER A 713 8.70 -29.92 -34.15
C SER A 713 9.69 -30.92 -33.59
N ARG A 714 9.25 -32.17 -33.42
CA ARG A 714 10.05 -33.30 -32.97
C ARG A 714 10.12 -34.34 -34.08
N MET A 715 11.32 -34.76 -34.45
CA MET A 715 11.55 -35.79 -35.46
C MET A 715 12.34 -36.95 -34.86
N LYS A 716 11.73 -38.14 -34.85
CA LYS A 716 12.35 -39.39 -34.36
C LYS A 716 12.08 -40.52 -35.34
N GLU A 717 13.11 -41.21 -35.83
CA GLU A 717 12.97 -42.36 -36.74
C GLU A 717 12.07 -42.08 -37.96
N GLY A 718 12.11 -40.85 -38.50
CA GLY A 718 11.27 -40.41 -39.61
C GLY A 718 9.83 -40.02 -39.24
N ALA A 719 9.35 -40.36 -38.03
CA ALA A 719 8.09 -39.88 -37.49
C ALA A 719 8.20 -38.43 -37.01
N ARG A 720 7.20 -37.62 -37.34
CA ARG A 720 7.14 -36.19 -36.98
C ARG A 720 5.98 -35.93 -36.02
N SER A 721 6.26 -35.17 -34.97
CA SER A 721 5.27 -34.62 -34.05
C SER A 721 5.43 -33.11 -34.00
N HIS A 722 4.32 -32.39 -33.90
CA HIS A 722 4.30 -30.93 -33.91
C HIS A 722 3.57 -30.41 -32.67
N PHE A 723 4.08 -29.35 -32.08
CA PHE A 723 3.59 -28.75 -30.85
C PHE A 723 3.58 -27.24 -31.00
N GLY A 724 2.39 -26.63 -30.95
CA GLY A 724 2.21 -25.19 -31.00
C GLY A 724 1.33 -24.65 -29.88
N SER A 725 0.96 -23.37 -30.00
CA SER A 725 0.18 -22.58 -29.05
C SER A 725 -1.24 -23.10 -28.86
N GLY A 726 -1.81 -23.72 -29.89
CA GLY A 726 -3.11 -24.40 -29.84
C GLY A 726 -3.13 -25.74 -29.12
N GLY A 727 -2.02 -26.17 -28.49
CA GLY A 727 -1.93 -27.51 -27.90
C GLY A 727 -1.11 -27.62 -26.61
N ARG A 728 0.17 -27.22 -26.61
CA ARG A 728 1.11 -27.54 -25.50
C ARG A 728 2.16 -26.46 -25.18
N LEU A 729 2.35 -25.47 -26.05
CA LEU A 729 3.29 -24.36 -25.83
C LEU A 729 2.56 -23.05 -25.59
N SER A 730 3.23 -22.07 -24.99
CA SER A 730 2.68 -20.72 -24.77
C SER A 730 2.85 -19.79 -25.97
N SER A 731 3.78 -20.09 -26.88
CA SER A 731 4.08 -19.30 -28.08
C SER A 731 4.60 -20.20 -29.20
N ASP A 732 4.26 -19.84 -30.43
CA ASP A 732 4.76 -20.48 -31.66
C ASP A 732 6.05 -19.84 -32.19
N PHE A 733 6.53 -18.78 -31.54
CA PHE A 733 7.75 -18.07 -31.91
C PHE A 733 8.90 -18.57 -31.04
N ILE A 734 9.55 -19.65 -31.46
CA ILE A 734 10.67 -20.23 -30.72
C ILE A 734 11.95 -19.51 -31.13
N ARG A 735 12.73 -19.06 -30.15
CA ARG A 735 14.00 -18.35 -30.39
C ARG A 735 15.22 -19.21 -30.09
N THR A 736 15.13 -20.05 -29.07
CA THR A 736 16.27 -20.86 -28.63
C THR A 736 15.78 -22.15 -27.98
N LEU A 737 16.62 -23.17 -28.05
CA LEU A 737 16.41 -24.49 -27.45
C LEU A 737 17.64 -24.87 -26.64
N TYR A 738 17.42 -25.43 -25.46
CA TYR A 738 18.49 -25.97 -24.63
C TYR A 738 18.06 -27.34 -24.09
N LEU A 739 18.84 -28.37 -24.39
CA LEU A 739 18.60 -29.71 -23.86
C LEU A 739 19.58 -29.96 -22.72
N ASP A 740 19.05 -30.21 -21.52
CA ASP A 740 19.87 -30.51 -20.36
C ASP A 740 20.32 -31.98 -20.33
N ALA A 741 21.32 -32.28 -19.48
CA ALA A 741 21.87 -33.62 -19.32
C ALA A 741 20.86 -34.67 -18.81
N ARG A 742 19.66 -34.24 -18.34
CA ARG A 742 18.58 -35.13 -17.90
C ARG A 742 17.54 -35.39 -19.00
N GLY A 743 17.76 -34.89 -20.22
CA GLY A 743 16.82 -35.01 -21.34
C GLY A 743 15.65 -34.02 -21.27
N THR A 744 15.77 -32.97 -20.46
CA THR A 744 14.76 -31.90 -20.36
C THR A 744 15.02 -30.86 -21.42
N LEU A 745 14.00 -30.59 -22.24
CA LEU A 745 14.10 -29.54 -23.24
C LEU A 745 13.54 -28.23 -22.67
N TRP A 746 14.40 -27.23 -22.60
CA TRP A 746 14.07 -25.86 -22.26
C TRP A 746 13.95 -25.04 -23.55
N ILE A 747 12.87 -24.27 -23.66
CA ILE A 747 12.42 -23.63 -24.89
C ILE A 747 12.25 -22.14 -24.59
N GLY A 748 13.12 -21.32 -25.17
CA GLY A 748 13.00 -19.86 -25.10
C GLY A 748 12.10 -19.37 -26.23
N THR A 749 11.08 -18.59 -25.89
CA THR A 749 10.09 -18.10 -26.84
C THR A 749 10.02 -16.58 -26.86
N VAL A 750 9.45 -16.01 -27.94
CA VAL A 750 9.08 -14.60 -28.00
C VAL A 750 7.67 -14.44 -27.43
N GLY A 751 7.54 -13.61 -26.40
CA GLY A 751 6.27 -13.31 -25.72
C GLY A 751 5.65 -14.42 -24.87
N GLY A 752 6.11 -15.67 -24.97
CA GLY A 752 5.59 -16.83 -24.24
C GLY A 752 6.41 -17.28 -23.02
N GLY A 753 7.55 -16.62 -22.76
CA GLY A 753 8.47 -16.94 -21.67
C GLY A 753 9.32 -18.18 -21.95
N LEU A 754 9.70 -18.85 -20.86
CA LEU A 754 10.46 -20.10 -20.88
C LEU A 754 9.49 -21.29 -20.77
N SER A 755 9.52 -22.21 -21.73
CA SER A 755 8.78 -23.47 -21.64
C SER A 755 9.72 -24.64 -21.35
N ARG A 756 9.28 -25.58 -20.52
CA ARG A 756 10.00 -26.80 -20.14
C ARG A 756 9.21 -28.00 -20.61
N TRP A 757 9.87 -28.90 -21.35
CA TRP A 757 9.32 -30.14 -21.84
C TRP A 757 10.08 -31.34 -21.25
N ARG A 758 9.36 -32.22 -20.55
CA ARG A 758 9.89 -33.51 -20.06
C ARG A 758 8.79 -34.56 -20.08
N ASP A 759 9.09 -35.77 -20.56
CA ASP A 759 8.17 -36.92 -20.56
C ASP A 759 6.78 -36.64 -21.17
N GLY A 760 6.73 -35.75 -22.17
CA GLY A 760 5.49 -35.36 -22.84
C GLY A 760 4.63 -34.34 -22.07
N GLN A 761 5.09 -33.84 -20.93
CA GLN A 761 4.47 -32.76 -20.16
C GLN A 761 5.18 -31.44 -20.42
N THR A 762 4.39 -30.36 -20.47
CA THR A 762 4.88 -28.99 -20.59
C THR A 762 4.57 -28.17 -19.35
N ALA A 763 5.53 -27.35 -18.93
CA ALA A 763 5.35 -26.29 -17.95
C ALA A 763 5.90 -25.00 -18.54
N THR A 764 5.23 -23.87 -18.30
CA THR A 764 5.66 -22.56 -18.82
C THR A 764 5.87 -21.62 -17.66
N PHE A 765 6.91 -20.80 -17.77
CA PHE A 765 7.28 -19.76 -16.83
C PHE A 765 7.31 -18.44 -17.59
N THR A 766 6.54 -17.48 -17.11
CA THR A 766 6.40 -16.14 -17.67
C THR A 766 6.68 -15.10 -16.58
N THR A 767 6.46 -13.83 -16.89
CA THR A 767 6.46 -12.74 -15.91
C THR A 767 5.44 -12.94 -14.79
N ARG A 768 4.39 -13.74 -15.01
CA ARG A 768 3.44 -14.13 -13.95
C ARG A 768 4.07 -15.03 -12.90
N GLU A 769 4.91 -15.97 -13.34
CA GLU A 769 5.67 -16.88 -12.47
C GLU A 769 6.99 -16.26 -11.99
N GLY A 770 7.35 -15.04 -12.40
CA GLY A 770 8.46 -14.27 -11.84
C GLY A 770 9.68 -14.05 -12.75
N LEU A 771 9.63 -14.44 -14.03
CA LEU A 771 10.67 -14.05 -14.99
C LEU A 771 10.66 -12.53 -15.26
N PRO A 772 11.79 -11.88 -15.57
CA PRO A 772 11.81 -10.44 -15.85
C PRO A 772 11.14 -10.05 -17.16
N ASP A 773 11.09 -10.98 -18.13
CA ASP A 773 10.55 -10.77 -19.46
C ASP A 773 10.01 -12.10 -20.03
N ASN A 774 9.08 -12.00 -20.97
CA ASN A 774 8.50 -13.12 -21.69
C ASN A 774 9.22 -13.41 -23.01
N THR A 775 10.20 -12.62 -23.41
CA THR A 775 11.08 -12.91 -24.54
C THR A 775 12.38 -13.50 -24.03
N ILE A 776 12.57 -14.81 -24.22
CA ILE A 776 13.78 -15.52 -23.84
C ILE A 776 14.54 -15.87 -25.12
N SER A 777 15.58 -15.09 -25.40
CA SER A 777 16.37 -15.17 -26.64
C SER A 777 17.55 -16.11 -26.53
N GLN A 778 18.07 -16.33 -25.31
CA GLN A 778 19.29 -17.12 -25.08
C GLN A 778 19.14 -17.97 -23.81
N ILE A 779 19.63 -19.21 -23.81
CA ILE A 779 19.62 -20.11 -22.64
C ILE A 779 20.99 -20.78 -22.53
N VAL A 780 21.62 -20.66 -21.36
CA VAL A 780 22.90 -21.32 -21.05
C VAL A 780 22.84 -21.89 -19.63
N GLU A 781 23.44 -23.06 -19.41
CA GLU A 781 23.55 -23.68 -18.09
C GLU A 781 24.96 -23.59 -17.51
N ASP A 782 25.07 -23.22 -16.24
CA ASP A 782 26.33 -23.24 -15.48
C ASP A 782 26.59 -24.55 -14.73
N ASP A 783 27.79 -24.68 -14.15
CA ASP A 783 28.18 -25.86 -13.35
C ASP A 783 27.38 -26.05 -12.04
N MET A 784 26.61 -25.05 -11.62
CA MET A 784 25.81 -25.07 -10.39
C MET A 784 24.34 -25.44 -10.66
N ASN A 785 24.03 -25.98 -11.85
CA ASN A 785 22.67 -26.30 -12.29
C ASN A 785 21.72 -25.09 -12.28
N ARG A 786 22.23 -23.90 -12.63
CA ARG A 786 21.40 -22.70 -12.86
C ARG A 786 21.31 -22.42 -14.35
N LEU A 787 20.11 -22.04 -14.79
CA LEU A 787 19.88 -21.52 -16.13
C LEU A 787 20.07 -20.01 -16.12
N TRP A 788 20.83 -19.54 -17.09
CA TRP A 788 21.03 -18.15 -17.41
C TRP A 788 20.28 -17.85 -18.70
N LEU A 789 19.34 -16.91 -18.62
CA LEU A 789 18.36 -16.61 -19.64
C LEU A 789 18.60 -15.19 -20.16
N GLY A 790 19.03 -15.04 -21.40
CA GLY A 790 19.09 -13.73 -22.06
C GLY A 790 17.69 -13.29 -22.49
N SER A 791 17.35 -12.03 -22.24
CA SER A 791 16.03 -11.45 -22.53
C SER A 791 16.13 -9.99 -23.00
N ASN A 792 15.00 -9.33 -23.26
CA ASN A 792 15.01 -7.90 -23.58
C ASN A 792 15.19 -7.03 -22.32
N ARG A 793 15.09 -7.63 -21.12
CA ARG A 793 15.25 -6.96 -19.81
C ARG A 793 16.40 -7.56 -19.01
N GLY A 794 17.53 -7.76 -19.68
CA GLY A 794 18.75 -8.25 -19.08
C GLY A 794 18.89 -9.77 -19.09
N ILE A 795 19.83 -10.26 -18.29
CA ILE A 795 20.13 -11.68 -18.13
C ILE A 795 19.57 -12.18 -16.81
N ALA A 796 18.73 -13.21 -16.82
CA ALA A 796 18.12 -13.79 -15.63
C ALA A 796 18.80 -15.12 -15.25
N CYS A 797 19.35 -15.22 -14.05
CA CYS A 797 19.92 -16.44 -13.49
C CYS A 797 18.92 -17.09 -12.53
N VAL A 798 18.48 -18.32 -12.84
CA VAL A 798 17.48 -19.07 -12.06
C VAL A 798 17.95 -20.49 -11.77
N ARG A 799 17.71 -20.99 -10.56
CA ARG A 799 18.01 -22.39 -10.22
C ARG A 799 17.04 -23.32 -10.92
N LYS A 800 17.54 -24.38 -11.57
CA LYS A 800 16.67 -25.40 -12.18
C LYS A 800 15.70 -26.03 -11.18
N SER A 801 16.14 -26.27 -9.93
CA SER A 801 15.27 -26.82 -8.88
C SER A 801 14.05 -25.94 -8.60
N GLU A 802 14.20 -24.61 -8.68
CA GLU A 802 13.12 -23.66 -8.41
C GLU A 802 12.07 -23.68 -9.52
N LEU A 803 12.51 -23.78 -10.78
CA LEU A 803 11.63 -24.01 -11.93
C LEU A 803 10.90 -25.35 -11.84
N GLU A 804 11.59 -26.41 -11.41
CA GLU A 804 10.97 -27.72 -11.22
C GLU A 804 9.96 -27.73 -10.05
N ASP A 805 10.21 -26.99 -8.97
CA ASP A 805 9.27 -26.85 -7.85
C ASP A 805 7.99 -26.08 -8.27
N VAL A 806 8.13 -25.07 -9.12
CA VAL A 806 6.97 -24.38 -9.74
C VAL A 806 6.22 -25.30 -10.69
N ALA A 807 6.92 -26.06 -11.54
CA ALA A 807 6.31 -27.04 -12.44
C ALA A 807 5.57 -28.17 -11.68
N ALA A 808 6.05 -28.52 -10.48
CA ALA A 808 5.42 -29.50 -9.59
C ALA A 808 4.33 -28.89 -8.68
N HIS A 809 3.99 -27.60 -8.85
CA HIS A 809 3.04 -26.85 -8.01
C HIS A 809 3.36 -26.83 -6.52
N LYS A 810 4.64 -27.00 -6.13
CA LYS A 810 5.08 -26.83 -4.74
C LYS A 810 5.22 -25.35 -4.36
N THR A 811 5.61 -24.54 -5.33
CA THR A 811 5.65 -23.07 -5.25
C THR A 811 4.93 -22.49 -6.47
N SER A 812 4.51 -21.23 -6.41
CA SER A 812 3.80 -20.55 -7.50
C SER A 812 4.68 -19.58 -8.30
N THR A 813 5.93 -19.36 -7.87
CA THR A 813 6.77 -18.27 -8.37
C THR A 813 8.26 -18.65 -8.24
N VAL A 814 9.05 -18.27 -9.24
CA VAL A 814 10.52 -18.28 -9.22
C VAL A 814 11.06 -16.88 -9.01
N TYR A 815 12.27 -16.78 -8.48
CA TYR A 815 12.90 -15.50 -8.15
C TYR A 815 14.31 -15.43 -8.76
N PRO A 816 14.40 -15.16 -10.07
CA PRO A 816 15.68 -15.08 -10.76
C PRO A 816 16.51 -13.90 -10.26
N ARG A 817 17.83 -14.08 -10.22
CA ARG A 817 18.77 -12.95 -10.12
C ARG A 817 18.93 -12.33 -11.50
N VAL A 818 18.50 -11.09 -11.68
CA VAL A 818 18.53 -10.40 -12.98
C VAL A 818 19.71 -9.43 -13.02
N TYR A 819 20.42 -9.43 -14.13
CA TYR A 819 21.54 -8.55 -14.42
C TYR A 819 21.12 -7.60 -15.55
N GLY A 820 21.23 -6.30 -15.33
CA GLY A 820 20.88 -5.26 -16.30
C GLY A 820 21.91 -4.13 -16.30
N ARG A 821 21.47 -2.90 -16.63
CA ARG A 821 22.36 -1.72 -16.67
C ARG A 821 22.98 -1.41 -15.31
N ALA A 822 22.19 -1.56 -14.24
CA ALA A 822 22.67 -1.33 -12.87
C ALA A 822 23.79 -2.31 -12.45
N GLU A 823 23.87 -3.47 -13.10
CA GLU A 823 24.88 -4.51 -12.86
C GLU A 823 26.04 -4.47 -13.88
N GLY A 824 26.08 -3.45 -14.75
CA GLY A 824 27.20 -3.18 -15.65
C GLY A 824 27.00 -3.52 -17.12
N MET A 825 25.77 -3.89 -17.54
CA MET A 825 25.49 -4.11 -18.96
C MET A 825 25.36 -2.78 -19.72
N ALA A 826 25.98 -2.67 -20.89
CA ALA A 826 25.83 -1.50 -21.77
C ALA A 826 24.41 -1.38 -22.38
N SER A 827 23.77 -2.53 -22.61
CA SER A 827 22.36 -2.65 -23.00
C SER A 827 21.72 -3.79 -22.23
N GLU A 828 20.48 -3.62 -21.78
CA GLU A 828 19.73 -4.72 -21.14
C GLU A 828 19.24 -5.74 -22.17
N GLU A 829 19.06 -5.32 -23.42
CA GLU A 829 18.53 -6.19 -24.46
C GLU A 829 19.62 -7.14 -24.98
N CYS A 830 19.50 -8.40 -24.60
CA CYS A 830 20.23 -9.51 -25.21
C CYS A 830 19.72 -9.69 -26.64
N THR A 831 20.65 -9.86 -27.58
CA THR A 831 20.25 -10.00 -28.98
C THR A 831 19.44 -11.25 -29.17
N GLY A 832 18.37 -11.11 -29.96
CA GLY A 832 17.61 -12.25 -30.41
C GLY A 832 18.52 -13.26 -31.14
N GLY A 833 19.46 -12.77 -31.96
CA GLY A 833 20.46 -13.57 -32.68
C GLY A 833 19.86 -14.76 -33.41
N PHE A 834 20.72 -15.71 -33.76
CA PHE A 834 20.33 -16.97 -34.37
C PHE A 834 21.11 -18.10 -33.69
N PHE A 835 20.51 -19.28 -33.56
CA PHE A 835 21.07 -20.31 -32.68
C PHE A 835 22.30 -21.00 -33.30
N PRO A 836 23.41 -21.15 -32.53
CA PRO A 836 23.62 -20.71 -31.15
C PRO A 836 24.08 -19.24 -31.05
N ALA A 837 23.48 -18.50 -30.11
CA ALA A 837 23.81 -17.09 -29.87
C ALA A 837 24.73 -16.88 -28.66
N ALA A 838 24.38 -17.46 -27.50
CA ALA A 838 25.18 -17.39 -26.28
C ALA A 838 26.14 -18.56 -26.14
N LEU A 839 27.25 -18.34 -25.44
CA LEU A 839 28.36 -19.26 -25.37
C LEU A 839 28.77 -19.52 -23.92
N ARG A 840 28.97 -20.80 -23.57
CA ARG A 840 29.70 -21.18 -22.37
C ARG A 840 31.09 -21.66 -22.76
N THR A 841 32.12 -20.99 -22.25
CA THR A 841 33.51 -21.35 -22.55
C THR A 841 33.97 -22.58 -21.77
N LYS A 842 35.07 -23.19 -22.21
CA LYS A 842 35.77 -24.27 -21.50
C LYS A 842 36.26 -23.86 -20.11
N SER A 843 36.49 -22.56 -19.88
CA SER A 843 36.83 -22.00 -18.57
C SER A 843 35.63 -21.85 -17.62
N GLY A 844 34.41 -22.07 -18.11
CA GLY A 844 33.17 -21.92 -17.35
C GLY A 844 32.58 -20.50 -17.36
N GLN A 845 33.14 -19.57 -18.13
CA GLN A 845 32.57 -18.23 -18.30
C GLN A 845 31.38 -18.27 -19.26
N LEU A 846 30.40 -17.40 -19.03
CA LEU A 846 29.19 -17.31 -19.84
C LEU A 846 29.20 -16.00 -20.62
N TRP A 847 29.08 -16.08 -21.94
CA TRP A 847 29.15 -14.93 -22.85
C TRP A 847 27.80 -14.74 -23.54
N PHE A 848 27.24 -13.55 -23.38
CA PHE A 848 25.92 -13.15 -23.88
C PHE A 848 26.09 -12.00 -24.87
N PRO A 849 25.71 -12.19 -26.14
CA PRO A 849 25.64 -11.07 -27.06
C PRO A 849 24.41 -10.18 -26.77
N THR A 850 24.60 -8.87 -26.93
CA THR A 850 23.64 -7.80 -26.64
C THR A 850 23.61 -6.78 -27.78
N LEU A 851 22.64 -5.86 -27.75
CA LEU A 851 22.55 -4.79 -28.77
C LEU A 851 23.76 -3.87 -28.81
N LYS A 852 24.50 -3.73 -27.70
CA LYS A 852 25.64 -2.81 -27.56
C LYS A 852 26.96 -3.54 -27.26
N GLY A 853 27.11 -4.77 -27.75
CA GLY A 853 28.33 -5.56 -27.57
C GLY A 853 28.08 -6.86 -26.82
N ILE A 854 29.04 -7.30 -26.00
CA ILE A 854 29.05 -8.61 -25.34
C ILE A 854 29.11 -8.42 -23.83
N VAL A 855 28.35 -9.22 -23.11
CA VAL A 855 28.40 -9.32 -21.65
C VAL A 855 28.95 -10.68 -21.25
N VAL A 856 29.95 -10.69 -20.36
CA VAL A 856 30.57 -11.89 -19.83
C VAL A 856 30.30 -11.99 -18.33
N ALA A 857 29.65 -13.09 -17.94
CA ALA A 857 29.37 -13.42 -16.55
C ALA A 857 30.30 -14.56 -16.09
N ASP A 858 30.88 -14.39 -14.90
CA ASP A 858 31.54 -15.49 -14.19
C ASP A 858 30.52 -16.12 -13.22
N PRO A 859 30.05 -17.36 -13.48
CA PRO A 859 29.03 -17.97 -12.65
C PRO A 859 29.58 -18.50 -11.32
N ARG A 860 30.91 -18.54 -11.13
CA ARG A 860 31.51 -19.10 -9.91
C ARG A 860 31.14 -18.24 -8.69
N PRO A 861 30.84 -18.88 -7.55
CA PRO A 861 30.43 -18.14 -6.35
C PRO A 861 31.57 -17.25 -5.87
N ARG A 862 31.27 -15.98 -5.61
CA ARG A 862 32.19 -15.06 -4.94
C ARG A 862 32.39 -15.50 -3.49
N ALA A 863 33.58 -15.27 -2.94
CA ALA A 863 33.88 -15.51 -1.54
C ALA A 863 32.97 -14.69 -0.60
N ASP A 864 32.52 -13.52 -1.06
CA ASP A 864 31.61 -12.63 -0.33
C ASP A 864 30.16 -12.85 -0.80
N ARG A 865 29.42 -13.74 -0.13
CA ARG A 865 27.95 -13.74 -0.24
C ARG A 865 27.40 -12.55 0.53
N SER A 866 26.47 -11.80 -0.06
CA SER A 866 25.77 -10.76 0.69
C SER A 866 25.06 -11.38 1.91
N PRO A 867 25.15 -10.76 3.09
CA PRO A 867 24.50 -11.28 4.29
C PRO A 867 22.98 -11.29 4.13
N ALA A 868 22.30 -12.04 4.99
CA ALA A 868 20.85 -12.00 5.05
C ALA A 868 20.38 -10.58 5.43
N PRO A 869 19.31 -10.05 4.82
CA PRO A 869 18.88 -8.69 5.07
C PRO A 869 18.39 -8.54 6.51
N THR A 870 18.78 -7.44 7.16
CA THR A 870 18.22 -7.08 8.46
C THR A 870 16.78 -6.63 8.26
N VAL A 871 15.85 -7.28 8.97
CA VAL A 871 14.42 -6.95 8.90
C VAL A 871 14.07 -6.04 10.04
N LEU A 872 13.44 -4.92 9.72
CA LEU A 872 12.97 -3.94 10.69
C LEU A 872 11.47 -3.78 10.51
N LEU A 873 10.74 -3.77 11.63
CA LEU A 873 9.36 -3.28 11.64
C LEU A 873 9.46 -1.75 11.73
N GLU A 874 8.86 -1.06 10.77
CA GLU A 874 8.79 0.40 10.78
C GLU A 874 7.61 0.77 11.67
N ASP A 875 6.39 0.81 11.16
CA ASP A 875 5.24 1.24 11.97
C ASP A 875 4.09 0.22 11.97
N VAL A 876 3.17 0.45 12.89
CA VAL A 876 1.86 -0.21 12.91
C VAL A 876 0.76 0.85 12.89
N LEU A 877 -0.07 0.79 11.87
CA LEU A 877 -1.25 1.63 11.72
C LEU A 877 -2.49 0.87 12.20
N VAL A 878 -3.26 1.50 13.09
CA VAL A 878 -4.59 1.05 13.52
C VAL A 878 -5.60 2.01 12.93
N ASP A 879 -6.46 1.54 12.03
CA ASP A 879 -7.44 2.34 11.29
C ASP A 879 -6.82 3.54 10.53
N GLY A 880 -5.59 3.36 10.06
CA GLY A 880 -4.83 4.39 9.34
C GLY A 880 -4.12 5.41 10.25
N ILE A 881 -4.16 5.22 11.57
CA ILE A 881 -3.49 6.07 12.56
C ILE A 881 -2.26 5.33 13.10
N GLU A 882 -1.10 5.99 13.07
CA GLU A 882 0.14 5.49 13.66
C GLU A 882 -0.01 5.34 15.18
N THR A 883 0.36 4.18 15.72
CA THR A 883 0.22 3.90 17.15
C THR A 883 1.60 3.87 17.82
N GLU A 884 1.82 4.76 18.79
CA GLU A 884 3.08 4.79 19.55
C GLU A 884 3.27 3.49 20.36
N LEU A 885 4.40 2.83 20.15
CA LEU A 885 4.86 1.72 20.99
C LEU A 885 5.54 2.31 22.23
N SER A 886 4.85 2.24 23.37
CA SER A 886 5.41 2.59 24.69
C SER A 886 6.68 1.78 24.96
N THR A 887 7.81 2.47 25.17
CA THR A 887 9.03 1.87 25.73
C THR A 887 9.10 2.21 27.22
N ALA A 888 9.09 1.19 28.07
CA ALA A 888 9.12 1.38 29.52
C ALA A 888 10.45 2.00 29.98
N ALA A 889 10.41 3.28 30.38
CA ALA A 889 11.45 3.85 31.23
C ALA A 889 11.44 3.14 32.60
N SER A 890 12.61 2.65 33.00
CA SER A 890 12.82 1.91 34.25
C SER A 890 12.35 2.70 35.47
N GLY A 891 11.65 2.02 36.37
CA GLY A 891 11.05 2.61 37.56
C GLY A 891 12.05 3.24 38.52
N GLN A 892 11.76 4.49 38.91
CA GLN A 892 12.02 4.95 40.26
C GLN A 892 10.70 5.29 40.93
N THR A 893 10.40 4.49 41.94
CA THR A 893 9.38 4.72 42.95
C THR A 893 9.65 6.05 43.66
N LEU A 894 8.97 7.12 43.25
CA LEU A 894 8.89 8.35 44.05
C LEU A 894 7.51 8.43 44.69
N ALA A 895 7.53 8.13 45.99
CA ALA A 895 6.41 8.20 46.89
C ALA A 895 5.69 9.55 46.80
N LYS A 896 4.36 9.48 46.77
CA LYS A 896 3.45 10.61 46.99
C LYS A 896 3.83 11.32 48.29
N SER A 897 4.28 12.57 48.18
CA SER A 897 4.30 13.53 49.28
C SER A 897 3.31 14.66 48.97
N LYS A 898 2.33 14.81 49.86
CA LYS A 898 1.32 15.88 49.89
C LYS A 898 1.91 17.13 50.56
N ALA A 899 1.87 18.27 49.87
CA ALA A 899 1.75 19.66 50.37
C ALA A 899 1.87 20.57 49.14
N GLY A 900 1.18 21.67 48.89
CA GLY A 900 0.17 22.48 49.57
C GLY A 900 -0.29 23.56 48.57
N LYS A 901 -1.41 24.23 48.84
CA LYS A 901 -2.11 25.21 47.99
C LYS A 901 -1.41 26.57 47.85
N ALA A 902 -1.87 27.31 46.82
CA ALA A 902 -1.94 28.79 46.59
C ALA A 902 -0.86 29.35 45.63
N GLY A 903 -1.17 30.12 44.58
CA GLY A 903 -2.46 30.61 44.04
C GLY A 903 -2.33 31.32 42.67
N SER A 904 -3.49 31.74 42.12
CA SER A 904 -3.83 32.79 41.10
C SER A 904 -2.71 33.30 40.16
N ASP A 905 -2.88 33.48 38.85
CA ASP A 905 -4.02 34.02 38.10
C ASP A 905 -3.85 33.86 36.56
N SER A 906 -4.98 33.95 35.85
CA SER A 906 -5.20 34.30 34.43
C SER A 906 -4.96 33.27 33.31
N SER A 907 -6.07 32.76 32.77
CA SER A 907 -6.23 32.24 31.40
C SER A 907 -6.57 33.41 30.43
N PRO A 908 -6.49 33.26 29.08
CA PRO A 908 -7.37 32.34 28.34
C PRO A 908 -6.72 31.56 27.20
N GLU A 909 -7.40 30.45 26.91
CA GLU A 909 -7.33 29.62 25.72
C GLU A 909 -7.45 30.43 24.42
N ALA A 910 -6.66 30.05 23.39
CA ALA A 910 -7.15 29.66 22.06
C ALA A 910 -6.03 29.79 21.00
N GLU A 911 -5.40 28.66 20.65
CA GLU A 911 -5.13 28.28 19.25
C GLU A 911 -4.70 26.80 19.23
N LEU A 912 -5.70 25.91 19.18
CA LEU A 912 -5.50 24.53 18.71
C LEU A 912 -5.16 24.60 17.21
N ARG A 913 -3.87 24.66 16.88
CA ARG A 913 -3.39 24.25 15.56
C ARG A 913 -3.08 22.77 15.60
N GLN A 914 -3.81 22.04 14.76
CA GLN A 914 -3.61 20.65 14.43
C GLN A 914 -2.12 20.41 14.11
N LEU A 915 -1.46 19.60 14.92
CA LEU A 915 -0.16 19.01 14.62
C LEU A 915 -0.34 18.01 13.46
N PRO A 916 0.54 18.01 12.44
CA PRO A 916 0.51 16.98 11.40
C PRO A 916 1.02 15.63 11.96
N PRO A 917 0.68 14.50 11.31
CA PRO A 917 1.08 13.16 11.74
C PRO A 917 2.60 13.00 11.78
N SER A 918 3.08 12.28 12.79
CA SER A 918 4.49 11.97 13.08
C SER A 918 5.18 11.17 11.96
N ALA A 919 6.51 11.23 11.95
CA ALA A 919 7.38 10.50 11.02
C ALA A 919 7.63 9.04 11.49
N PRO A 920 7.74 8.07 10.56
CA PRO A 920 7.99 6.65 10.80
C PRO A 920 9.10 6.31 11.81
N ARG A 921 8.79 5.45 12.77
CA ARG A 921 9.68 5.01 13.86
C ARG A 921 10.20 3.60 13.62
N PRO A 922 11.48 3.37 13.32
CA PRO A 922 12.01 2.01 13.22
C PRO A 922 12.06 1.36 14.61
N ILE A 923 11.31 0.29 14.75
CA ILE A 923 11.22 -0.53 15.95
C ILE A 923 12.44 -1.47 15.97
N THR A 924 13.54 -0.98 16.52
CA THR A 924 14.84 -1.65 16.43
C THR A 924 15.08 -2.64 17.56
N GLY A 925 15.30 -3.90 17.18
CA GLY A 925 16.11 -4.90 17.89
C GLY A 925 15.53 -5.50 19.17
N SER A 926 15.20 -6.80 19.12
CA SER A 926 15.32 -7.90 20.13
C SER A 926 15.23 -7.64 21.66
N ARG A 927 14.82 -6.47 22.14
CA ARG A 927 14.44 -6.21 23.54
C ARG A 927 12.93 -6.26 23.62
N GLY A 928 12.42 -7.07 24.54
CA GLY A 928 10.99 -7.42 24.64
C GLY A 928 10.07 -6.20 24.48
N PHE A 929 9.31 -6.20 23.40
CA PHE A 929 8.27 -5.20 23.17
C PHE A 929 7.22 -5.30 24.27
N GLU A 930 6.76 -4.15 24.80
CA GLU A 930 5.46 -4.11 25.46
C GLU A 930 4.40 -4.50 24.43
N GLN A 931 3.53 -5.42 24.84
CA GLN A 931 2.45 -5.96 24.03
C GLN A 931 1.54 -4.84 23.49
N LEU A 932 1.41 -4.72 22.16
CA LEU A 932 0.51 -3.74 21.54
C LEU A 932 -0.94 -4.10 21.90
N ARG A 933 -1.66 -3.20 22.58
CA ARG A 933 -3.05 -3.43 22.98
C ARG A 933 -4.01 -2.64 22.12
N ILE A 934 -4.85 -3.35 21.38
CA ILE A 934 -5.88 -2.77 20.50
C ILE A 934 -7.22 -2.82 21.22
N ALA A 935 -7.97 -1.72 21.13
CA ALA A 935 -9.29 -1.62 21.75
C ALA A 935 -10.28 -2.64 21.14
N PRO A 936 -11.39 -2.96 21.84
CA PRO A 936 -12.43 -3.80 21.27
C PRO A 936 -13.09 -3.13 20.06
N GLY A 937 -13.14 -3.81 18.92
CA GLY A 937 -13.73 -3.25 17.70
C GLY A 937 -13.37 -4.01 16.44
N GLN A 938 -13.87 -3.54 15.30
CA GLN A 938 -13.33 -3.90 13.99
C GLN A 938 -12.27 -2.86 13.65
N HIS A 939 -11.01 -3.25 13.84
CA HIS A 939 -9.86 -2.42 13.51
C HIS A 939 -9.14 -2.99 12.29
N ARG A 940 -8.79 -2.13 11.34
CA ARG A 940 -7.87 -2.46 10.26
C ARG A 940 -6.45 -2.28 10.77
N LEU A 941 -5.66 -3.35 10.73
CA LEU A 941 -4.24 -3.32 11.09
C LEU A 941 -3.39 -3.29 9.83
N GLU A 942 -2.39 -2.42 9.82
CA GLU A 942 -1.38 -2.38 8.77
C GLU A 942 0.01 -2.35 9.40
N PHE A 943 0.86 -3.29 9.01
CA PHE A 943 2.23 -3.42 9.50
C PHE A 943 3.17 -3.01 8.38
N HIS A 944 3.98 -1.97 8.59
CA HIS A 944 5.00 -1.52 7.65
C HIS A 944 6.35 -2.07 8.10
N TYR A 945 7.10 -2.64 7.17
CA TYR A 945 8.38 -3.26 7.48
C TYR A 945 9.35 -3.09 6.32
N THR A 946 10.63 -3.09 6.65
CA THR A 946 11.71 -2.92 5.69
C THR A 946 12.74 -4.03 5.83
N GLY A 947 13.49 -4.24 4.76
CA GLY A 947 14.55 -5.22 4.68
C GLY A 947 15.77 -4.53 4.09
N LEU A 948 16.79 -4.35 4.92
CA LEU A 948 18.01 -3.66 4.55
C LEU A 948 18.96 -4.64 3.88
N SER A 949 19.11 -4.49 2.57
CA SER A 949 20.13 -5.18 1.79
C SER A 949 20.56 -4.26 0.67
N TRP A 950 21.82 -3.90 0.65
CA TRP A 950 22.33 -2.98 -0.35
C TRP A 950 22.53 -3.67 -1.70
N ASP A 951 22.51 -4.99 -1.83
CA ASP A 951 22.77 -5.65 -3.12
C ASP A 951 21.75 -5.28 -4.21
N ALA A 952 20.53 -5.76 -4.02
CA ALA A 952 19.37 -5.41 -4.82
C ALA A 952 18.22 -5.07 -3.85
N PRO A 953 18.19 -3.86 -3.26
CA PRO A 953 17.22 -3.48 -2.23
C PRO A 953 15.78 -3.57 -2.72
N ASP A 954 15.54 -3.25 -3.99
CA ASP A 954 14.24 -3.36 -4.67
C ASP A 954 13.78 -4.80 -4.90
N ARG A 955 14.67 -5.79 -4.71
CA ARG A 955 14.40 -7.23 -4.90
C ARG A 955 14.44 -8.02 -3.60
N VAL A 956 14.55 -7.36 -2.46
CA VAL A 956 14.41 -8.01 -1.16
C VAL A 956 13.02 -8.61 -1.06
N ARG A 957 12.96 -9.89 -0.72
CA ARG A 957 11.71 -10.62 -0.61
C ARG A 957 11.29 -10.73 0.84
N PHE A 958 9.99 -10.63 1.10
CA PHE A 958 9.42 -10.72 2.44
C PHE A 958 8.39 -11.82 2.52
N ARG A 959 8.35 -12.47 3.68
CA ARG A 959 7.21 -13.29 4.09
C ARG A 959 6.83 -12.92 5.51
N TYR A 960 5.53 -12.90 5.77
CA TYR A 960 4.98 -12.57 7.08
C TYR A 960 3.95 -13.60 7.54
N ARG A 961 3.66 -13.62 8.83
CA ARG A 961 2.51 -14.33 9.39
C ARG A 961 2.05 -13.66 10.68
N LEU A 962 0.74 -13.65 10.91
CA LEU A 962 0.14 -13.33 12.18
C LEU A 962 -0.16 -14.64 12.91
N GLU A 963 0.75 -15.09 13.78
CA GLU A 963 0.56 -16.31 14.56
C GLU A 963 -0.69 -16.17 15.44
N GLY A 964 -1.58 -17.17 15.37
CA GLY A 964 -2.91 -17.13 15.97
C GLY A 964 -4.03 -16.89 14.96
N LEU A 965 -3.73 -16.31 13.79
CA LEU A 965 -4.66 -16.13 12.67
C LEU A 965 -4.23 -16.90 11.41
N ASP A 966 -2.97 -16.74 11.00
CA ASP A 966 -2.44 -17.37 9.78
C ASP A 966 -1.88 -18.77 10.07
N PRO A 967 -2.32 -19.82 9.34
CA PRO A 967 -1.79 -21.17 9.52
C PRO A 967 -0.38 -21.35 8.92
N ASN A 968 -0.02 -20.59 7.88
CA ASN A 968 1.25 -20.67 7.14
C ASN A 968 1.82 -19.27 6.89
N TRP A 969 3.09 -19.20 6.46
CA TRP A 969 3.69 -17.95 6.00
C TRP A 969 3.00 -17.43 4.73
N VAL A 970 2.74 -16.13 4.69
CA VAL A 970 2.23 -15.40 3.53
C VAL A 970 3.42 -14.78 2.78
N GLU A 971 3.57 -15.10 1.50
CA GLU A 971 4.61 -14.55 0.63
C GLU A 971 4.20 -13.16 0.13
N ALA A 972 4.92 -12.12 0.56
CA ALA A 972 4.65 -10.73 0.21
C ALA A 972 5.46 -10.26 -1.02
N LYS A 973 6.31 -11.13 -1.60
CA LYS A 973 7.26 -10.76 -2.66
C LYS A 973 8.08 -9.54 -2.21
N THR A 974 8.05 -8.43 -2.93
CA THR A 974 8.79 -7.20 -2.60
C THR A 974 7.96 -6.19 -1.80
N GLN A 975 6.71 -6.53 -1.42
CA GLN A 975 5.84 -5.63 -0.66
C GLN A 975 6.33 -5.46 0.77
N ARG A 976 6.43 -4.19 1.19
CA ARG A 976 6.91 -3.72 2.49
C ARG A 976 5.79 -3.40 3.49
N ALA A 977 4.58 -3.90 3.23
CA ALA A 977 3.42 -3.72 4.08
C ALA A 977 2.54 -4.97 4.10
N ALA A 978 1.99 -5.30 5.27
CA ALA A 978 0.97 -6.34 5.46
C ALA A 978 -0.30 -5.72 6.05
N SER A 979 -1.46 -5.99 5.46
CA SER A 979 -2.74 -5.44 5.93
C SER A 979 -3.72 -6.54 6.33
N TYR A 980 -4.28 -6.41 7.53
CA TYR A 980 -5.34 -7.26 8.07
C TYR A 980 -6.60 -6.41 8.26
N PRO A 981 -7.63 -6.58 7.41
CA PRO A 981 -8.86 -5.81 7.51
C PRO A 981 -9.62 -6.02 8.83
N TYR A 982 -9.47 -7.20 9.42
CA TYR A 982 -10.09 -7.56 10.68
C TYR A 982 -9.26 -8.64 11.38
N VAL A 983 -8.96 -8.42 12.67
CA VAL A 983 -8.35 -9.41 13.55
C VAL A 983 -9.31 -9.64 14.72
N PRO A 984 -9.76 -10.90 14.96
CA PRO A 984 -10.63 -11.21 16.10
C PRO A 984 -9.98 -10.88 17.46
N PRO A 985 -10.77 -10.76 18.54
CA PRO A 985 -10.21 -10.64 19.88
C PRO A 985 -9.36 -11.85 20.26
N GLY A 986 -8.14 -11.61 20.75
CA GLY A 986 -7.16 -12.67 21.04
C GLY A 986 -5.74 -12.14 21.20
N GLU A 987 -4.82 -13.05 21.49
CA GLU A 987 -3.38 -12.79 21.53
C GLU A 987 -2.73 -13.27 20.22
N TYR A 988 -1.90 -12.43 19.62
CA TYR A 988 -1.26 -12.69 18.33
C TYR A 988 0.21 -12.28 18.33
N TRP A 989 0.98 -12.89 17.43
CA TRP A 989 2.36 -12.48 17.15
C TRP A 989 2.52 -12.21 15.66
N PHE A 990 2.72 -10.95 15.30
CA PHE A 990 3.14 -10.63 13.95
C PHE A 990 4.60 -11.00 13.79
N ARG A 991 4.95 -11.79 12.77
CA ARG A 991 6.34 -12.11 12.41
C ARG A 991 6.59 -11.81 10.95
N VAL A 992 7.75 -11.23 10.65
CA VAL A 992 8.21 -10.97 9.29
C VAL A 992 9.67 -11.37 9.13
N THR A 993 9.99 -11.99 8.00
CA THR A 993 11.37 -12.36 7.62
C THR A 993 11.63 -11.89 6.20
N ALA A 994 12.89 -11.65 5.86
CA ALA A 994 13.29 -11.20 4.54
C ALA A 994 14.41 -12.05 3.95
N CYS A 995 14.52 -12.01 2.63
CA CYS A 995 15.49 -12.73 1.84
C CYS A 995 16.18 -11.79 0.85
N ASN A 996 17.50 -11.89 0.75
CA ASN A 996 18.25 -11.14 -0.26
C ASN A 996 18.10 -11.76 -1.68
N SER A 997 18.73 -11.10 -2.66
CA SER A 997 18.83 -11.51 -4.07
C SER A 997 19.47 -12.89 -4.26
N ASP A 998 20.35 -13.31 -3.36
CA ASP A 998 21.05 -14.61 -3.44
C ASP A 998 20.22 -15.78 -2.88
N GLY A 999 19.05 -15.51 -2.30
CA GLY A 999 18.18 -16.53 -1.73
C GLY A 999 18.45 -16.84 -0.25
N VAL A 1000 19.23 -16.01 0.45
CA VAL A 1000 19.54 -16.18 1.87
C VAL A 1000 18.48 -15.49 2.72
N TRP A 1001 17.72 -16.30 3.47
CA TRP A 1001 16.69 -15.83 4.40
C TRP A 1001 17.27 -15.45 5.75
N ASN A 1002 16.78 -14.36 6.32
CA ASN A 1002 17.00 -14.01 7.71
C ASN A 1002 16.10 -14.89 8.61
N ALA A 1003 16.72 -15.74 9.44
CA ALA A 1003 16.02 -16.66 10.32
C ALA A 1003 15.47 -16.00 11.61
N SER A 1004 16.08 -14.91 12.09
CA SER A 1004 15.61 -14.22 13.30
C SER A 1004 14.36 -13.38 13.01
N GLY A 1005 14.35 -12.67 11.88
CA GLY A 1005 13.25 -11.78 11.48
C GLY A 1005 12.95 -10.67 12.49
N ALA A 1006 11.80 -10.01 12.31
CA ALA A 1006 11.22 -9.09 13.29
C ALA A 1006 9.88 -9.65 13.79
N SER A 1007 9.55 -9.41 15.06
CA SER A 1007 8.31 -9.89 15.66
C SER A 1007 7.69 -8.88 16.61
N LEU A 1008 6.36 -8.74 16.58
CA LEU A 1008 5.61 -7.86 17.48
C LEU A 1008 4.45 -8.64 18.15
N PRO A 1009 4.42 -8.76 19.49
CA PRO A 1009 3.27 -9.28 20.21
C PRO A 1009 2.14 -8.24 20.27
N LEU A 1010 0.90 -8.66 19.99
CA LEU A 1010 -0.28 -7.80 20.09
C LEU A 1010 -1.50 -8.53 20.66
N VAL A 1011 -2.39 -7.77 21.30
CA VAL A 1011 -3.65 -8.26 21.88
C VAL A 1011 -4.80 -7.38 21.43
N VAL A 1012 -5.79 -8.02 20.83
CA VAL A 1012 -7.07 -7.39 20.50
C VAL A 1012 -8.03 -7.69 21.64
N LEU A 1013 -8.46 -6.66 22.36
CA LEU A 1013 -9.32 -6.83 23.54
C LEU A 1013 -10.75 -7.22 23.13
N PRO A 1014 -11.39 -8.16 23.84
CA PRO A 1014 -12.80 -8.48 23.62
C PRO A 1014 -13.72 -7.36 24.15
N HIS A 1015 -14.91 -7.21 23.56
CA HIS A 1015 -15.93 -6.34 24.14
C HIS A 1015 -16.34 -6.87 25.52
N PHE A 1016 -16.87 -6.02 26.40
CA PHE A 1016 -17.26 -6.45 27.76
C PHE A 1016 -18.28 -7.60 27.74
N TRP A 1017 -19.16 -7.68 26.73
CA TRP A 1017 -20.13 -8.78 26.58
C TRP A 1017 -19.52 -10.09 26.05
N GLN A 1018 -18.30 -10.05 25.50
CA GLN A 1018 -17.53 -11.23 25.08
C GLN A 1018 -16.64 -11.76 26.21
N ALA A 1019 -16.49 -11.00 27.30
CA ALA A 1019 -15.67 -11.41 28.42
C ALA A 1019 -16.29 -12.60 29.18
N GLY A 1020 -15.44 -13.53 29.63
CA GLY A 1020 -15.89 -14.75 30.32
C GLY A 1020 -16.73 -14.50 31.57
N TRP A 1021 -16.46 -13.41 32.31
CA TRP A 1021 -17.26 -13.04 33.48
C TRP A 1021 -18.68 -12.59 33.10
N PHE A 1022 -18.85 -11.88 31.99
CA PHE A 1022 -20.15 -11.43 31.53
C PHE A 1022 -20.97 -12.59 31.00
N LEU A 1023 -20.36 -13.48 30.21
CA LEU A 1023 -20.99 -14.74 29.81
C LEU A 1023 -21.34 -15.60 31.03
N GLY A 1024 -20.50 -15.60 32.07
CA GLY A 1024 -20.79 -16.22 33.36
C GLY A 1024 -21.99 -15.59 34.07
N LEU A 1025 -22.12 -14.26 34.06
CA LEU A 1025 -23.29 -13.56 34.61
C LEU A 1025 -24.56 -13.79 33.78
N VAL A 1026 -24.46 -13.86 32.45
CA VAL A 1026 -25.59 -14.21 31.59
C VAL A 1026 -26.01 -15.65 31.84
N ALA A 1027 -25.07 -16.60 31.94
CA ALA A 1027 -25.35 -17.99 32.26
C ALA A 1027 -25.95 -18.12 33.68
N LEU A 1028 -25.42 -17.40 34.66
CA LEU A 1028 -25.98 -17.34 36.01
C LEU A 1028 -27.37 -16.71 36.00
N GLY A 1029 -27.58 -15.64 35.24
CA GLY A 1029 -28.88 -15.02 35.04
C GLY A 1029 -29.87 -15.98 34.38
N LEU A 1030 -29.40 -16.79 33.43
CA LEU A 1030 -30.20 -17.81 32.74
C LEU A 1030 -30.51 -18.99 33.68
N LEU A 1031 -29.57 -19.40 34.52
CA LEU A 1031 -29.78 -20.39 35.58
C LEU A 1031 -30.72 -19.87 36.67
N LEU A 1032 -30.62 -18.60 37.06
CA LEU A 1032 -31.51 -17.95 38.02
C LEU A 1032 -32.90 -17.72 37.43
N SER A 1033 -33.02 -17.48 36.12
CA SER A 1033 -34.31 -17.34 35.45
C SER A 1033 -34.94 -18.68 35.09
N VAL A 1034 -34.15 -19.73 34.79
CA VAL A 1034 -34.64 -21.12 34.73
C VAL A 1034 -35.00 -21.61 36.12
N GLY A 1035 -34.17 -21.36 37.12
CA GLY A 1035 -34.46 -21.64 38.54
C GLY A 1035 -35.66 -20.84 39.03
N GLY A 1036 -35.77 -19.58 38.64
CA GLY A 1036 -36.90 -18.70 38.92
C GLY A 1036 -38.16 -19.11 38.16
N ALA A 1037 -38.06 -19.58 36.91
CA ALA A 1037 -39.17 -20.13 36.15
C ALA A 1037 -39.62 -21.47 36.71
N ALA A 1038 -38.68 -22.33 37.13
CA ALA A 1038 -38.97 -23.57 37.84
C ALA A 1038 -39.66 -23.28 39.17
N ARG A 1039 -39.17 -22.30 39.94
CA ARG A 1039 -39.80 -21.83 41.17
C ARG A 1039 -41.15 -21.16 40.92
N LEU A 1040 -41.33 -20.43 39.83
CA LEU A 1040 -42.61 -19.85 39.41
C LEU A 1040 -43.57 -20.92 38.90
N VAL A 1041 -43.09 -22.01 38.30
CA VAL A 1041 -43.91 -23.18 37.92
C VAL A 1041 -44.30 -23.97 39.16
N GLU A 1042 -43.39 -24.12 40.11
CA GLU A 1042 -43.62 -24.73 41.41
C GLU A 1042 -44.59 -23.88 42.25
N ASP A 1043 -44.38 -22.56 42.34
CA ASP A 1043 -45.29 -21.60 42.96
C ASP A 1043 -46.61 -21.50 42.20
N ARG A 1044 -46.66 -21.58 40.86
CA ARG A 1044 -47.92 -21.68 40.11
C ARG A 1044 -48.63 -23.01 40.38
N LYS A 1045 -47.90 -24.09 40.61
CA LYS A 1045 -48.45 -25.40 41.00
C LYS A 1045 -48.97 -25.36 42.44
N HIS A 1046 -48.25 -24.70 43.34
CA HIS A 1046 -48.67 -24.42 44.72
C HIS A 1046 -49.86 -23.45 44.75
N GLN A 1047 -49.87 -22.40 43.93
CA GLN A 1047 -50.98 -21.45 43.78
C GLN A 1047 -52.19 -22.07 43.09
N ARG A 1048 -52.02 -23.03 42.16
CA ARG A 1048 -53.15 -23.82 41.63
C ARG A 1048 -53.75 -24.73 42.70
N ARG A 1049 -52.92 -25.33 43.57
CA ARG A 1049 -53.38 -26.07 44.76
C ARG A 1049 -54.00 -25.16 45.82
N PHE A 1050 -53.46 -23.97 46.04
CA PHE A 1050 -53.98 -22.96 46.96
C PHE A 1050 -55.29 -22.36 46.46
N LYS A 1051 -55.42 -22.04 45.16
CA LYS A 1051 -56.67 -21.56 44.56
C LYS A 1051 -57.78 -22.61 44.61
N TYR A 1052 -57.45 -23.90 44.46
CA TYR A 1052 -58.42 -24.97 44.65
C TYR A 1052 -58.93 -25.03 46.11
N LEU A 1053 -58.03 -24.86 47.10
CA LEU A 1053 -58.37 -24.83 48.53
C LEU A 1053 -59.01 -23.50 48.98
N GLU A 1054 -58.70 -22.38 48.34
CA GLU A 1054 -59.33 -21.07 48.57
C GLU A 1054 -60.72 -21.01 47.94
N GLN A 1055 -60.95 -21.65 46.79
CA GLN A 1055 -62.29 -21.81 46.22
C GLN A 1055 -63.19 -22.63 47.14
N GLU A 1056 -62.65 -23.65 47.83
CA GLU A 1056 -63.41 -24.44 48.81
C GLU A 1056 -63.74 -23.62 50.07
N ARG A 1057 -62.78 -22.84 50.60
CA ARG A 1057 -62.97 -22.01 51.81
C ARG A 1057 -63.72 -20.69 51.61
N ALA A 1058 -63.64 -20.08 50.42
CA ALA A 1058 -64.44 -18.91 50.06
C ALA A 1058 -65.92 -19.31 49.87
N LEU A 1059 -66.16 -20.51 49.33
CA LEU A 1059 -67.50 -21.06 49.14
C LEU A 1059 -68.12 -21.53 50.47
N GLU A 1060 -67.31 -21.98 51.44
CA GLU A 1060 -67.76 -22.26 52.82
C GLU A 1060 -68.09 -20.99 53.62
N ARG A 1061 -67.34 -19.89 53.46
CA ARG A 1061 -67.62 -18.61 54.14
C ARG A 1061 -68.85 -17.90 53.58
N GLU A 1062 -69.06 -17.96 52.27
CA GLU A 1062 -70.28 -17.41 51.65
C GLU A 1062 -71.51 -18.24 52.03
N ARG A 1063 -71.39 -19.57 52.05
CA ARG A 1063 -72.45 -20.47 52.56
C ARG A 1063 -72.73 -20.24 54.05
N ALA A 1064 -71.72 -19.97 54.87
CA ALA A 1064 -71.90 -19.70 56.30
C ALA A 1064 -72.58 -18.34 56.55
N ARG A 1065 -72.26 -17.30 55.77
CA ARG A 1065 -72.89 -15.98 55.89
C ARG A 1065 -74.34 -15.98 55.38
N ILE A 1066 -74.62 -16.68 54.28
CA ILE A 1066 -75.97 -16.86 53.72
C ILE A 1066 -76.84 -17.78 54.60
N ALA A 1067 -76.26 -18.82 55.21
CA ALA A 1067 -76.97 -19.66 56.18
C ALA A 1067 -77.35 -18.89 57.46
N GLN A 1068 -76.56 -17.88 57.85
CA GLN A 1068 -76.82 -17.07 59.04
C GLN A 1068 -77.97 -16.08 58.81
N ASP A 1069 -78.01 -15.38 57.67
CA ASP A 1069 -79.13 -14.47 57.34
C ASP A 1069 -80.46 -15.22 57.08
N LEU A 1070 -80.42 -16.44 56.51
CA LEU A 1070 -81.61 -17.30 56.38
C LEU A 1070 -82.14 -17.76 57.75
N HIS A 1071 -81.25 -18.05 58.70
CA HIS A 1071 -81.62 -18.53 60.01
C HIS A 1071 -82.36 -17.47 60.83
N ASP A 1072 -82.00 -16.20 60.69
CA ASP A 1072 -82.58 -15.09 61.47
C ASP A 1072 -84.03 -14.75 61.04
N ASP A 1073 -84.31 -14.66 59.73
CA ASP A 1073 -85.65 -14.32 59.23
C ASP A 1073 -86.66 -15.49 59.30
N LEU A 1074 -86.21 -16.71 58.99
CA LEU A 1074 -87.02 -17.93 59.17
C LEU A 1074 -87.23 -18.25 60.65
N GLY A 1075 -86.18 -18.07 61.47
CA GLY A 1075 -86.18 -18.34 62.90
C GLY A 1075 -87.22 -17.49 63.64
N SER A 1076 -87.31 -16.19 63.36
CA SER A 1076 -88.31 -15.33 64.02
C SER A 1076 -89.74 -15.69 63.62
N SER A 1077 -89.97 -16.07 62.35
CA SER A 1077 -91.30 -16.43 61.84
C SER A 1077 -91.79 -17.76 62.40
N LEU A 1078 -90.93 -18.78 62.44
CA LEU A 1078 -91.23 -20.09 63.02
C LEU A 1078 -91.43 -20.00 64.54
N THR A 1079 -90.66 -19.16 65.23
CA THR A 1079 -90.85 -18.90 66.66
C THR A 1079 -92.21 -18.26 66.94
N ARG A 1080 -92.64 -17.30 66.11
CA ARG A 1080 -93.98 -16.69 66.24
C ARG A 1080 -95.09 -17.71 66.01
N ILE A 1081 -94.94 -18.57 65.00
CA ILE A 1081 -95.89 -19.66 64.73
C ILE A 1081 -95.97 -20.62 65.93
N SER A 1082 -94.83 -20.97 66.53
CA SER A 1082 -94.78 -21.83 67.72
C SER A 1082 -95.44 -21.17 68.93
N LEU A 1083 -95.09 -19.91 69.24
CA LEU A 1083 -95.68 -19.18 70.37
C LEU A 1083 -97.20 -19.01 70.21
N LEU A 1084 -97.65 -18.63 69.00
CA LEU A 1084 -99.07 -18.55 68.72
C LEU A 1084 -99.73 -19.92 68.82
N SER A 1085 -99.07 -21.01 68.38
CA SER A 1085 -99.61 -22.37 68.52
C SER A 1085 -99.76 -22.78 69.99
N ASP A 1086 -98.81 -22.42 70.84
CA ASP A 1086 -98.86 -22.67 72.28
C ASP A 1086 -99.94 -21.81 72.96
N LEU A 1087 -100.09 -20.53 72.58
CA LEU A 1087 -101.20 -19.68 73.03
C LEU A 1087 -102.56 -20.24 72.57
N THR A 1088 -102.63 -20.77 71.35
CA THR A 1088 -103.84 -21.44 70.83
C THR A 1088 -104.20 -22.65 71.69
N LYS A 1089 -103.21 -23.39 72.22
CA LYS A 1089 -103.45 -24.49 73.17
C LYS A 1089 -103.81 -24.02 74.57
N ALA A 1090 -103.20 -22.94 75.05
CA ALA A 1090 -103.45 -22.39 76.39
C ALA A 1090 -104.86 -21.80 76.50
N ASP A 1091 -105.32 -21.07 75.49
CA ASP A 1091 -106.61 -20.37 75.47
C ASP A 1091 -107.78 -21.25 74.98
N LYS A 1092 -107.64 -22.59 75.01
CA LYS A 1092 -108.60 -23.55 74.42
C LYS A 1092 -110.06 -23.39 74.86
N GLU A 1093 -110.30 -22.86 76.07
CA GLU A 1093 -111.65 -22.67 76.60
C GLU A 1093 -112.30 -21.35 76.15
N ASN A 1094 -111.58 -20.51 75.39
CA ASN A 1094 -112.07 -19.24 74.88
C ASN A 1094 -112.05 -19.23 73.33
N PRO A 1095 -113.10 -19.76 72.67
CA PRO A 1095 -113.07 -20.10 71.24
C PRO A 1095 -112.70 -18.95 70.31
N ARG A 1096 -113.08 -17.70 70.66
CA ARG A 1096 -112.74 -16.51 69.85
C ARG A 1096 -111.23 -16.23 69.79
N LEU A 1097 -110.51 -16.48 70.90
CA LEU A 1097 -109.06 -16.27 70.94
C LEU A 1097 -108.32 -17.36 70.17
N VAL A 1098 -108.80 -18.61 70.27
CA VAL A 1098 -108.28 -19.76 69.51
C VAL A 1098 -108.36 -19.49 68.00
N GLU A 1099 -109.52 -19.07 67.51
CA GLU A 1099 -109.71 -18.76 66.08
C GLU A 1099 -108.81 -17.60 65.62
N THR A 1100 -108.66 -16.57 66.46
CA THR A 1100 -107.77 -15.44 66.19
C THR A 1100 -106.30 -15.88 66.11
N HIS A 1101 -105.84 -16.74 67.03
CA HIS A 1101 -104.47 -17.25 67.04
C HIS A 1101 -104.20 -18.21 65.87
N ALA A 1102 -105.15 -19.11 65.56
CA ALA A 1102 -105.06 -20.02 64.42
C ALA A 1102 -104.96 -19.25 63.08
N HIS A 1103 -105.75 -18.19 62.92
CA HIS A 1103 -105.67 -17.36 61.71
C HIS A 1103 -104.31 -16.67 61.59
N LYS A 1104 -103.76 -16.13 62.70
CA LYS A 1104 -102.42 -15.52 62.72
C LYS A 1104 -101.30 -16.51 62.42
N ILE A 1105 -101.42 -17.78 62.85
CA ILE A 1105 -100.48 -18.85 62.51
C ILE A 1105 -100.47 -19.10 61.00
N SER A 1106 -101.65 -19.31 60.41
CA SER A 1106 -101.77 -19.56 58.98
C SER A 1106 -101.20 -18.40 58.16
N GLN A 1107 -101.45 -17.16 58.59
CA GLN A 1107 -100.93 -15.98 57.92
C GLN A 1107 -99.40 -15.88 58.02
N SER A 1108 -98.82 -16.15 59.20
CA SER A 1108 -97.37 -16.16 59.37
C SER A 1108 -96.71 -17.26 58.54
N ALA A 1109 -97.28 -18.48 58.48
CA ALA A 1109 -96.72 -19.57 57.68
C ALA A 1109 -96.70 -19.26 56.18
N ALA A 1110 -97.78 -18.70 55.64
CA ALA A 1110 -97.86 -18.30 54.24
C ALA A 1110 -96.88 -17.16 53.88
N GLN A 1111 -96.58 -16.27 54.83
CA GLN A 1111 -95.55 -15.23 54.64
C GLN A 1111 -94.13 -15.83 54.61
N THR A 1112 -93.85 -16.81 55.46
CA THR A 1112 -92.55 -17.48 55.51
C THR A 1112 -92.22 -18.22 54.21
N VAL A 1113 -93.20 -18.91 53.62
CA VAL A 1113 -92.99 -19.62 52.33
C VAL A 1113 -92.64 -18.65 51.21
N ARG A 1114 -93.38 -17.53 51.09
CA ARG A 1114 -93.09 -16.52 50.06
C ARG A 1114 -91.72 -15.86 50.23
N ALA A 1115 -91.30 -15.58 51.46
CA ALA A 1115 -89.96 -15.07 51.72
C ALA A 1115 -88.86 -16.05 51.28
N LEU A 1116 -89.08 -17.36 51.46
CA LEU A 1116 -88.15 -18.40 51.02
C LEU A 1116 -88.05 -18.46 49.48
N GLU A 1117 -89.17 -18.38 48.77
CA GLU A 1117 -89.21 -18.38 47.30
C GLU A 1117 -88.43 -17.21 46.69
N GLU A 1118 -88.54 -16.01 47.28
CA GLU A 1118 -87.81 -14.81 46.86
C GLU A 1118 -86.30 -14.96 47.00
N ILE A 1119 -85.82 -15.58 48.07
CA ILE A 1119 -84.39 -15.83 48.30
C ILE A 1119 -83.88 -16.90 47.33
N VAL A 1120 -84.66 -17.98 47.14
CA VAL A 1120 -84.29 -19.06 46.21
C VAL A 1120 -84.21 -18.56 44.77
N TRP A 1121 -85.08 -17.65 44.34
CA TRP A 1121 -85.01 -17.05 43.02
C TRP A 1121 -83.72 -16.26 42.79
N ALA A 1122 -83.30 -15.44 43.77
CA ALA A 1122 -82.08 -14.64 43.68
C ALA A 1122 -80.80 -15.51 43.62
N LEU A 1123 -80.85 -16.77 44.08
CA LEU A 1123 -79.71 -17.70 44.09
C LEU A 1123 -79.68 -18.69 42.91
N ARG A 1124 -80.72 -18.73 42.06
CA ARG A 1124 -80.77 -19.69 40.94
C ARG A 1124 -79.71 -19.36 39.88
N PRO A 1125 -78.80 -20.29 39.52
CA PRO A 1125 -77.87 -20.09 38.41
C PRO A 1125 -78.67 -19.97 37.09
N GLY A 1126 -78.49 -18.87 36.36
CA GLY A 1126 -79.18 -18.58 35.10
C GLY A 1126 -80.21 -17.44 35.15
N SER A 1127 -80.63 -16.98 36.33
CA SER A 1127 -81.42 -15.73 36.49
C SER A 1127 -80.52 -14.49 36.65
N ASP A 1128 -79.23 -14.63 36.39
CA ASP A 1128 -78.21 -13.61 36.70
C ASP A 1128 -78.27 -12.40 35.76
N SER A 1129 -79.06 -12.46 34.69
CA SER A 1129 -79.19 -11.35 33.75
C SER A 1129 -80.09 -10.23 34.28
N LEU A 1130 -79.80 -8.99 33.87
CA LEU A 1130 -80.66 -7.83 34.08
C LEU A 1130 -82.09 -8.07 33.57
N GLN A 1131 -82.21 -8.78 32.45
CA GLN A 1131 -83.50 -9.15 31.87
C GLN A 1131 -84.33 -10.00 32.83
N SER A 1132 -83.74 -11.03 33.46
CA SER A 1132 -84.46 -11.88 34.41
C SER A 1132 -84.95 -11.12 35.64
N LEU A 1133 -84.20 -10.13 36.14
CA LEU A 1133 -84.63 -9.27 37.25
C LEU A 1133 -85.85 -8.42 36.88
N VAL A 1134 -85.84 -7.79 35.71
CA VAL A 1134 -86.94 -6.94 35.26
C VAL A 1134 -88.20 -7.78 34.99
N GLU A 1135 -88.05 -8.96 34.40
CA GLU A 1135 -89.15 -9.92 34.20
C GLU A 1135 -89.76 -10.39 35.53
N TYR A 1136 -88.92 -10.66 36.55
CA TYR A 1136 -89.41 -11.08 37.87
C TYR A 1136 -90.14 -9.94 38.60
N ILE A 1137 -89.64 -8.70 38.53
CA ILE A 1137 -90.33 -7.52 39.06
C ILE A 1137 -91.69 -7.33 38.37
N ALA A 1138 -91.74 -7.49 37.04
CA ALA A 1138 -92.97 -7.38 36.27
C ALA A 1138 -94.01 -8.44 36.69
N HIS A 1139 -93.55 -9.68 36.88
CA HIS A 1139 -94.40 -10.77 37.35
C HIS A 1139 -94.94 -10.49 38.76
N PHE A 1140 -94.08 -10.11 39.70
CA PHE A 1140 -94.47 -9.78 41.08
C PHE A 1140 -95.44 -8.59 41.14
N ALA A 1141 -95.20 -7.52 40.36
CA ALA A 1141 -96.08 -6.36 40.34
C ALA A 1141 -97.46 -6.70 39.76
N ASN A 1142 -97.54 -7.56 38.75
CA ASN A 1142 -98.82 -8.02 38.22
C ASN A 1142 -99.58 -8.89 39.24
N GLU A 1143 -98.91 -9.83 39.90
CA GLU A 1143 -99.52 -10.69 40.93
C GLU A 1143 -99.99 -9.87 42.15
N LEU A 1144 -99.20 -8.89 42.60
CA LEU A 1144 -99.52 -8.09 43.78
C LEU A 1144 -100.76 -7.21 43.60
N PHE A 1145 -101.05 -6.77 42.38
CA PHE A 1145 -102.21 -5.93 42.05
C PHE A 1145 -103.36 -6.73 41.41
N GLU A 1146 -103.22 -8.04 41.28
CA GLU A 1146 -104.27 -8.90 40.72
C GLU A 1146 -105.48 -8.93 41.65
N GLY A 1147 -106.63 -8.45 41.16
CA GLY A 1147 -107.88 -8.38 41.94
C GLY A 1147 -108.03 -7.15 42.83
N ASP A 1148 -107.08 -6.21 42.85
CA ASP A 1148 -107.24 -4.92 43.54
C ASP A 1148 -107.83 -3.85 42.61
N THR A 1149 -108.42 -2.81 43.20
CA THR A 1149 -108.96 -1.65 42.50
C THR A 1149 -107.90 -0.74 41.89
N ALA A 1150 -106.66 -0.79 42.40
CA ALA A 1150 -105.54 -0.03 41.86
C ALA A 1150 -104.93 -0.74 40.64
N ARG A 1151 -104.85 -0.07 39.49
CA ARG A 1151 -104.20 -0.63 38.29
C ARG A 1151 -102.68 -0.44 38.36
N CYS A 1152 -101.91 -1.51 38.25
CA CYS A 1152 -100.46 -1.40 38.05
C CYS A 1152 -100.13 -1.27 36.54
N ARG A 1153 -99.39 -0.23 36.17
CA ARG A 1153 -98.89 -0.02 34.81
C ARG A 1153 -97.38 -0.22 34.79
N LEU A 1154 -96.91 -1.13 33.94
CA LEU A 1154 -95.49 -1.44 33.76
C LEU A 1154 -94.99 -0.78 32.48
N ASP A 1155 -94.12 0.23 32.60
CA ASP A 1155 -93.44 0.89 31.49
C ASP A 1155 -91.98 0.41 31.45
N LEU A 1156 -91.75 -0.80 30.93
CA LEU A 1156 -90.43 -1.46 30.89
C LEU A 1156 -89.85 -1.43 29.45
N PRO A 1157 -88.52 -1.24 29.26
CA PRO A 1157 -87.91 -1.21 27.92
C PRO A 1157 -87.99 -2.59 27.25
N PRO A 1158 -88.35 -2.69 25.96
CA PRO A 1158 -88.51 -3.98 25.27
C PRO A 1158 -87.19 -4.74 25.07
N ASP A 1159 -86.07 -4.02 24.88
CA ASP A 1159 -84.74 -4.61 24.72
C ASP A 1159 -83.82 -4.15 25.85
N LEU A 1160 -83.39 -5.09 26.69
CA LEU A 1160 -82.45 -4.86 27.79
C LEU A 1160 -81.07 -5.42 27.43
N PRO A 1161 -79.96 -4.73 27.77
CA PRO A 1161 -78.62 -5.22 27.48
C PRO A 1161 -78.33 -6.52 28.27
N ALA A 1162 -77.68 -7.48 27.62
CA ALA A 1162 -77.28 -8.76 28.22
C ALA A 1162 -76.14 -8.58 29.24
N ARG A 1163 -76.47 -8.02 30.40
CA ARG A 1163 -75.56 -7.80 31.54
C ARG A 1163 -75.89 -8.75 32.69
N SER A 1164 -74.87 -9.38 33.25
CA SER A 1164 -74.99 -10.18 34.46
C SER A 1164 -74.89 -9.28 35.70
N LEU A 1165 -75.80 -9.46 36.66
CA LEU A 1165 -75.86 -8.73 37.91
C LEU A 1165 -75.50 -9.65 39.09
N PRO A 1166 -74.65 -9.19 40.03
CA PRO A 1166 -74.36 -9.95 41.24
C PRO A 1166 -75.65 -10.33 42.00
N PRO A 1167 -75.74 -11.54 42.57
CA PRO A 1167 -76.93 -12.00 43.32
C PRO A 1167 -77.39 -11.02 44.40
N GLU A 1168 -76.46 -10.45 45.17
CA GLU A 1168 -76.78 -9.46 46.22
C GLU A 1168 -77.41 -8.18 45.65
N MET A 1169 -76.94 -7.73 44.48
CA MET A 1169 -77.47 -6.54 43.82
C MET A 1169 -78.89 -6.81 43.30
N ARG A 1170 -79.14 -7.97 42.68
CA ARG A 1170 -80.49 -8.37 42.23
C ARG A 1170 -81.48 -8.44 43.38
N HIS A 1171 -81.10 -9.10 44.48
CA HIS A 1171 -81.96 -9.28 45.64
C HIS A 1171 -82.33 -7.94 46.30
N ASN A 1172 -81.34 -7.05 46.50
CA ASN A 1172 -81.59 -5.75 47.12
C ASN A 1172 -82.40 -4.80 46.22
N ILE A 1173 -82.21 -4.83 44.90
CA ILE A 1173 -83.06 -4.06 43.97
C ILE A 1173 -84.51 -4.55 44.08
N PHE A 1174 -84.74 -5.87 44.02
CA PHE A 1174 -86.09 -6.43 44.10
C PHE A 1174 -86.79 -6.05 45.40
N LEU A 1175 -86.11 -6.14 46.56
CA LEU A 1175 -86.71 -5.82 47.85
C LEU A 1175 -87.06 -4.33 47.99
N VAL A 1176 -86.27 -3.43 47.41
CA VAL A 1176 -86.61 -2.00 47.36
C VAL A 1176 -87.88 -1.77 46.54
N VAL A 1177 -87.98 -2.40 45.36
CA VAL A 1177 -89.16 -2.27 44.49
C VAL A 1177 -90.40 -2.90 45.12
N LYS A 1178 -90.25 -4.08 45.74
CA LYS A 1178 -91.33 -4.76 46.47
C LYS A 1178 -91.88 -3.90 47.59
N GLU A 1179 -91.01 -3.31 48.41
CA GLU A 1179 -91.43 -2.44 49.50
C GLU A 1179 -92.12 -1.17 48.98
N ALA A 1180 -91.61 -0.56 47.91
CA ALA A 1180 -92.24 0.58 47.25
C ALA A 1180 -93.66 0.26 46.75
N LEU A 1181 -93.83 -0.86 46.05
CA LEU A 1181 -95.11 -1.31 45.52
C LEU A 1181 -96.11 -1.69 46.62
N THR A 1182 -95.64 -2.39 47.65
CA THR A 1182 -96.49 -2.81 48.78
C THR A 1182 -96.96 -1.60 49.58
N ASN A 1183 -96.11 -0.58 49.73
CA ASN A 1183 -96.48 0.67 50.37
C ASN A 1183 -97.49 1.48 49.53
N ALA A 1184 -97.32 1.52 48.20
CA ALA A 1184 -98.31 2.14 47.31
C ALA A 1184 -99.68 1.48 47.46
N LEU A 1185 -99.74 0.14 47.45
CA LEU A 1185 -100.98 -0.61 47.58
C LEU A 1185 -101.65 -0.39 48.95
N LYS A 1186 -100.92 -0.59 50.05
CA LYS A 1186 -101.50 -0.56 51.41
C LYS A 1186 -101.80 0.84 51.92
N HIS A 1187 -101.08 1.86 51.46
CA HIS A 1187 -101.07 3.17 52.11
C HIS A 1187 -101.40 4.34 51.20
N ALA A 1188 -101.21 4.24 49.89
CA ALA A 1188 -101.45 5.38 49.01
C ALA A 1188 -102.94 5.56 48.66
N ALA A 1189 -103.75 4.49 48.72
CA ALA A 1189 -105.12 4.47 48.17
C ALA A 1189 -105.15 5.00 46.72
N ALA A 1190 -104.12 4.61 45.94
CA ALA A 1190 -103.93 5.03 44.57
C ALA A 1190 -104.90 4.30 43.63
N LYS A 1191 -105.34 4.96 42.56
CA LYS A 1191 -106.07 4.30 41.48
C LYS A 1191 -105.14 3.67 40.46
N GLU A 1192 -103.93 4.21 40.33
CA GLU A 1192 -102.91 3.73 39.41
C GLU A 1192 -101.53 3.81 40.08
N VAL A 1193 -100.75 2.74 39.92
CA VAL A 1193 -99.33 2.67 40.31
C VAL A 1193 -98.52 2.32 39.07
N ARG A 1194 -97.54 3.14 38.73
CA ARG A 1194 -96.65 2.96 37.59
C ARG A 1194 -95.28 2.48 38.04
N VAL A 1195 -94.77 1.42 37.42
CA VAL A 1195 -93.36 1.01 37.55
C VAL A 1195 -92.68 1.24 36.23
N GLN A 1196 -91.60 2.03 36.24
CA GLN A 1196 -90.78 2.31 35.08
C GLN A 1196 -89.34 1.88 35.34
N ALA A 1197 -88.72 1.20 34.38
CA ALA A 1197 -87.30 0.91 34.40
C ALA A 1197 -86.63 1.65 33.24
N LYS A 1198 -85.50 2.32 33.51
CA LYS A 1198 -84.65 2.96 32.50
C LYS A 1198 -83.25 2.41 32.63
N VAL A 1199 -82.67 1.99 31.51
CA VAL A 1199 -81.32 1.42 31.48
C VAL A 1199 -80.44 2.30 30.62
N ALA A 1200 -79.34 2.77 31.21
CA ALA A 1200 -78.25 3.44 30.51
C ALA A 1200 -77.04 2.50 30.45
N ALA A 1201 -76.01 2.87 29.68
CA ALA A 1201 -74.84 2.00 29.46
C ALA A 1201 -74.14 1.57 30.78
N GLU A 1202 -74.14 2.41 31.82
CA GLU A 1202 -73.45 2.12 33.08
C GLU A 1202 -74.37 2.12 34.31
N SER A 1203 -75.69 2.30 34.16
CA SER A 1203 -76.61 2.36 35.30
C SER A 1203 -78.03 1.88 35.00
N LEU A 1204 -78.70 1.43 36.05
CA LEU A 1204 -80.12 1.06 36.08
C LEU A 1204 -80.86 2.02 37.00
N GLU A 1205 -81.95 2.59 36.49
CA GLU A 1205 -82.88 3.42 37.24
C GLU A 1205 -84.26 2.75 37.26
N ILE A 1206 -84.83 2.52 38.45
CA ILE A 1206 -86.21 2.02 38.63
C ILE A 1206 -87.03 3.05 39.38
N ILE A 1207 -88.17 3.44 38.81
CA ILE A 1207 -89.09 4.43 39.36
C ILE A 1207 -90.43 3.75 39.64
N VAL A 1208 -90.91 3.82 40.89
CA VAL A 1208 -92.25 3.38 41.30
C VAL A 1208 -93.06 4.60 41.71
N GLN A 1209 -94.12 4.91 40.97
CA GLN A 1209 -94.93 6.10 41.15
C GLN A 1209 -96.42 5.78 41.33
N ASP A 1210 -97.05 6.26 42.40
CA ASP A 1210 -98.49 6.17 42.63
C ASP A 1210 -99.19 7.52 42.44
N ASN A 1211 -100.50 7.50 42.14
CA ASN A 1211 -101.35 8.69 42.05
C ASN A 1211 -102.27 8.88 43.27
N GLY A 1212 -101.90 8.29 44.40
CA GLY A 1212 -102.70 8.25 45.61
C GLY A 1212 -102.63 9.53 46.43
N ARG A 1213 -102.93 9.39 47.72
CA ARG A 1213 -102.98 10.53 48.65
C ARG A 1213 -101.61 11.15 48.97
N GLY A 1214 -100.50 10.47 48.67
CA GLY A 1214 -99.15 10.89 49.06
C GLY A 1214 -99.00 11.13 50.58
N PHE A 1215 -97.81 11.52 51.01
CA PHE A 1215 -97.47 11.85 52.39
C PHE A 1215 -96.41 12.96 52.42
N ASP A 1216 -96.15 13.53 53.60
CA ASP A 1216 -95.01 14.44 53.79
C ASP A 1216 -93.74 13.60 54.07
N PRO A 1217 -92.74 13.59 53.17
CA PRO A 1217 -91.54 12.79 53.32
C PRO A 1217 -90.76 13.09 54.61
N LEU A 1218 -90.76 14.34 55.07
CA LEU A 1218 -89.99 14.78 56.24
C LEU A 1218 -90.67 14.39 57.55
N ALA A 1219 -92.02 14.40 57.60
CA ALA A 1219 -92.76 13.95 58.77
C ALA A 1219 -92.78 12.41 58.93
N ALA A 1220 -92.54 11.67 57.84
CA ALA A 1220 -92.57 10.20 57.84
C ALA A 1220 -91.25 9.54 58.30
N GLU A 1221 -90.12 10.27 58.34
CA GLU A 1221 -88.80 9.73 58.74
C GLU A 1221 -88.72 9.28 60.21
N GLY A 1222 -89.66 9.69 61.07
CA GLY A 1222 -89.62 9.42 62.51
C GLY A 1222 -90.44 8.22 63.04
N GLN A 1223 -91.40 7.66 62.28
CA GLN A 1223 -92.36 6.71 62.88
C GLN A 1223 -92.58 5.34 62.19
N ARG A 1224 -92.03 5.04 60.99
CA ARG A 1224 -92.02 3.66 60.42
C ARG A 1224 -90.81 3.39 59.50
N HIS A 1225 -90.12 2.24 59.70
CA HIS A 1225 -88.78 1.90 59.18
C HIS A 1225 -88.62 1.62 57.66
N GLY A 1226 -89.69 1.61 56.87
CA GLY A 1226 -89.65 1.14 55.46
C GLY A 1226 -88.73 1.95 54.54
N LEU A 1227 -88.87 3.28 54.54
CA LEU A 1227 -88.07 4.18 53.68
C LEU A 1227 -86.58 4.16 54.03
N GLY A 1228 -86.25 4.13 55.33
CA GLY A 1228 -84.86 4.02 55.80
C GLY A 1228 -84.21 2.69 55.42
N ASN A 1229 -84.97 1.60 55.40
CA ASN A 1229 -84.48 0.30 54.94
C ASN A 1229 -84.19 0.33 53.44
N MET A 1230 -85.08 0.91 52.63
CA MET A 1230 -84.84 1.04 51.20
C MET A 1230 -83.59 1.88 50.90
N ARG A 1231 -83.39 3.01 51.62
CA ARG A 1231 -82.21 3.88 51.43
C ARG A 1231 -80.91 3.19 51.83
N ARG A 1232 -80.88 2.44 52.94
CA ARG A 1232 -79.71 1.62 53.33
C ARG A 1232 -79.37 0.56 52.30
N ARG A 1233 -80.37 -0.13 51.73
CA ARG A 1233 -80.16 -1.14 50.68
C ARG A 1233 -79.62 -0.51 49.40
N ALA A 1234 -80.15 0.66 49.00
CA ALA A 1234 -79.61 1.40 47.86
C ALA A 1234 -78.13 1.75 48.07
N GLN A 1235 -77.76 2.30 49.24
CA GLN A 1235 -76.38 2.64 49.57
C GLN A 1235 -75.45 1.42 49.64
N ALA A 1236 -75.93 0.28 50.13
CA ALA A 1236 -75.15 -0.97 50.18
C ALA A 1236 -74.74 -1.45 48.78
N MET A 1237 -75.53 -1.14 47.76
CA MET A 1237 -75.21 -1.42 46.35
C MET A 1237 -74.44 -0.27 45.67
N GLY A 1238 -74.04 0.77 46.41
CA GLY A 1238 -73.44 1.99 45.86
C GLY A 1238 -74.42 2.89 45.11
N GLY A 1239 -75.73 2.68 45.26
CA GLY A 1239 -76.80 3.44 44.61
C GLY A 1239 -77.48 4.48 45.49
N THR A 1240 -78.36 5.28 44.89
CA THR A 1240 -79.15 6.32 45.55
C THR A 1240 -80.64 6.03 45.47
N LEU A 1241 -81.38 6.42 46.52
CA LEU A 1241 -82.84 6.34 46.58
C LEU A 1241 -83.41 7.74 46.84
N GLU A 1242 -84.24 8.21 45.92
CA GLU A 1242 -84.98 9.48 45.99
C GLU A 1242 -86.46 9.20 46.16
N VAL A 1243 -87.11 9.94 47.07
CA VAL A 1243 -88.54 9.77 47.39
C VAL A 1243 -89.20 11.14 47.33
N GLU A 1244 -90.14 11.29 46.41
CA GLU A 1244 -90.94 12.49 46.24
C GLU A 1244 -92.39 12.15 46.55
N SER A 1245 -92.97 12.73 47.60
CA SER A 1245 -94.39 12.55 47.94
C SER A 1245 -95.01 13.88 48.28
N GLY A 1246 -96.28 14.07 47.91
CA GLY A 1246 -97.04 15.27 48.23
C GLY A 1246 -98.50 14.95 48.54
N LEU A 1247 -99.06 15.61 49.55
CA LEU A 1247 -100.46 15.44 49.94
C LEU A 1247 -101.40 15.66 48.73
N LYS A 1248 -102.16 14.62 48.40
CA LYS A 1248 -103.06 14.43 47.24
C LYS A 1248 -102.40 14.39 45.85
N ARG A 1249 -101.07 14.23 45.75
CA ARG A 1249 -100.32 14.13 44.47
C ARG A 1249 -99.68 12.76 44.22
N GLY A 1250 -99.83 11.83 45.16
CA GLY A 1250 -99.18 10.51 45.13
C GLY A 1250 -97.71 10.55 45.54
N THR A 1251 -97.03 9.41 45.40
CA THR A 1251 -95.61 9.23 45.74
C THR A 1251 -94.82 8.68 44.55
N SER A 1252 -93.61 9.17 44.33
CA SER A 1252 -92.63 8.61 43.39
C SER A 1252 -91.36 8.19 44.14
N ILE A 1253 -90.93 6.95 43.96
CA ILE A 1253 -89.69 6.39 44.53
C ILE A 1253 -88.76 6.03 43.37
N THR A 1254 -87.60 6.66 43.31
CA THR A 1254 -86.58 6.47 42.26
C THR A 1254 -85.33 5.83 42.85
N LEU A 1255 -85.00 4.61 42.42
CA LEU A 1255 -83.76 3.91 42.74
C LEU A 1255 -82.79 4.01 41.55
N ARG A 1256 -81.58 4.53 41.77
CA ARG A 1256 -80.49 4.53 40.79
C ARG A 1256 -79.32 3.72 41.29
N VAL A 1257 -78.87 2.75 40.49
CA VAL A 1257 -77.70 1.90 40.80
C VAL A 1257 -76.77 1.84 39.59
N SER A 1258 -75.46 1.94 39.82
CA SER A 1258 -74.45 1.80 38.77
C SER A 1258 -74.06 0.33 38.61
N PHE A 1259 -73.84 -0.12 37.38
CA PHE A 1259 -73.29 -1.45 37.13
C PHE A 1259 -71.82 -1.50 37.59
N PRO A 1260 -71.34 -2.64 38.12
CA PRO A 1260 -69.91 -2.81 38.42
C PRO A 1260 -69.07 -2.62 37.14
N ARG A 1261 -67.94 -1.91 37.22
CA ARG A 1261 -67.02 -1.75 36.07
C ARG A 1261 -66.24 -3.05 35.86
N ASP A 1262 -66.20 -3.54 34.63
CA ASP A 1262 -65.44 -4.73 34.25
C ASP A 1262 -63.94 -4.49 34.46
N VAL A 1263 -63.33 -5.20 35.42
CA VAL A 1263 -61.88 -5.24 35.61
C VAL A 1263 -61.31 -6.16 34.53
N ALA A 1264 -60.52 -5.58 33.62
CA ALA A 1264 -59.74 -6.30 32.61
C ALA A 1264 -58.62 -7.14 33.26
#